data_AF-A0A0F7S422-F1
#
_entry.id   AF-A0A0F7S422-F1
#
_cell.length_a   1.000
_cell.length_b   1.000
_cell.length_c   1.000
_cell.angle_alpha   90.00
_cell.angle_beta   90.00
_cell.angle_gamma   90.00
#
_symmetry.space_group_name_H-M   'P 1'
#
loop_
_entity.id
_entity.type
_entity.pdbx_description
1 polymer ?
#
loop_
_entity_poly.entity_id
_entity_poly.type
_entity_poly.pdbx_seq_one_letter_code
_entity_poly.pdbx_strand_id
1 'polypeptide(L)'
;MSIATKEGIPMLKIMKAEEYWNAAQREAFLAFADVIIPELDGTDAANVLSYLPAEATDRQRELAPRFAREGFKSDPRLLDCAAQQCSASLSSKVAGDINLFLSLLSTRPGTIALSGYVGPFAQLDRPIREKIIFGWFTSRLTLLRKASAGLKGIILLVYYRNHQPAWEAIGYPDGRADDWTRPAQGGEAAPAAPVYDYKFENEKIAAQPSGSEIIVDTEVLIVGSGSGGGVAGSYLAQRGVRTLIVDKGIYLHPDKVVGREDQGYGLLYEGEGILPSEDGSINILAGSTFGGGSSINWSASLKPRHFVRRTWAEKYGVPYYNSPFFTSDLNAVCTRMGVAVAPIRHNVGNSLLALGAQRAGHPVEPVPQNSGGHTHYCGKCQLGCISGHKQGGVVSWLKDAAEAGAAFMTNCYVERILFDKNKRAIGALATVDGRKIKILASKGVVVSSGSIQTPALLLRSPELKTNKMIGQTLRLHPATIVTGYYNFPIKPWEGGLLTMVDNSAELVDKDGWGCKIEVIASSPSLHAAFNNFASPKEHKSRMLRYSHSYTMVIICRDRDGGRIVLDEKGQARIDYTISPFDQRTLVQGILCGADAHLMAGAEVICTAQASVPAFVASSLTASKPPATGAPAATIPPADSIYTETTQVPATFTPVETVPRDLNDAAYKDWQKKVVTAGAQPYILSIGSAHQMASCRMGANPKVGALDPEGRVWGSKNLWVADASAMPESSGVNPMITTMATARGVARNVARDIGAVAPIQLRSEDAGEQARL
;
A
#
# COMPACT_ATOMS: atom_id res chain seq x y z
N MET A 1 7.24 3.96 -22.28
CA MET A 1 6.75 4.90 -23.32
C MET A 1 5.24 4.75 -23.40
N SER A 2 4.49 5.78 -22.98
CA SER A 2 3.02 5.78 -22.93
C SER A 2 2.45 6.20 -24.29
N ILE A 3 1.34 5.60 -24.72
CA ILE A 3 0.57 6.08 -25.87
C ILE A 3 -0.45 7.09 -25.32
N ALA A 4 -0.41 8.33 -25.82
CA ALA A 4 -1.44 9.32 -25.50
C ALA A 4 -2.75 8.94 -26.22
N THR A 5 -3.87 8.91 -25.51
CA THR A 5 -5.20 8.84 -26.14
C THR A 5 -5.54 10.16 -26.86
N LYS A 6 -6.68 10.21 -27.57
CA LYS A 6 -7.22 11.43 -28.21
C LYS A 6 -7.31 12.65 -27.26
N GLU A 7 -7.31 12.44 -25.95
CA GLU A 7 -7.44 13.47 -24.90
C GLU A 7 -6.12 13.74 -24.13
N GLY A 8 -4.99 13.17 -24.58
CA GLY A 8 -3.70 13.33 -23.92
C GLY A 8 -3.63 12.67 -22.54
N ILE A 9 -4.43 11.63 -22.31
CA ILE A 9 -4.38 10.81 -21.09
C ILE A 9 -3.27 9.77 -21.28
N PRO A 10 -2.27 9.71 -20.39
CA PRO A 10 -1.20 8.73 -20.50
C PRO A 10 -1.75 7.32 -20.26
N MET A 11 -1.39 6.39 -21.14
CA MET A 11 -1.71 4.97 -21.02
C MET A 11 -0.49 4.10 -21.27
N LEU A 12 -0.37 3.00 -20.53
CA LEU A 12 0.67 2.01 -20.76
C LEU A 12 0.46 1.27 -22.09
N LYS A 13 1.56 1.04 -22.79
CA LYS A 13 1.58 0.09 -23.91
C LYS A 13 1.58 -1.33 -23.33
N ILE A 14 0.58 -2.13 -23.72
CA ILE A 14 0.42 -3.51 -23.25
C ILE A 14 1.22 -4.45 -24.17
N MET A 15 2.05 -5.32 -23.57
CA MET A 15 2.76 -6.41 -24.26
C MET A 15 1.78 -7.44 -24.83
N LYS A 16 2.08 -7.98 -26.01
CA LYS A 16 1.32 -9.11 -26.56
C LYS A 16 1.66 -10.40 -25.83
N ALA A 17 0.65 -11.21 -25.50
CA ALA A 17 0.86 -12.46 -24.77
C ALA A 17 1.78 -13.44 -25.48
N GLU A 18 1.86 -13.39 -26.81
CA GLU A 18 2.76 -14.22 -27.63
C GLU A 18 4.23 -13.84 -27.53
N GLU A 19 4.53 -12.61 -27.10
CA GLU A 19 5.90 -12.17 -26.81
C GLU A 19 6.42 -12.76 -25.49
N TYR A 20 5.51 -13.20 -24.60
CA TYR A 20 5.84 -13.71 -23.27
C TYR A 20 5.65 -15.23 -23.12
N TRP A 21 4.56 -15.78 -23.64
CA TRP A 21 4.20 -17.19 -23.55
C TRP A 21 4.06 -17.85 -24.91
N ASN A 22 4.52 -19.09 -25.02
CA ASN A 22 4.27 -19.91 -26.20
C ASN A 22 2.79 -20.33 -26.29
N ALA A 23 2.37 -20.93 -27.41
CA ALA A 23 0.97 -21.32 -27.64
C ALA A 23 0.41 -22.26 -26.55
N ALA A 24 1.19 -23.26 -26.14
CA ALA A 24 0.78 -24.25 -25.14
C ALA A 24 0.60 -23.62 -23.74
N GLN A 25 1.55 -22.76 -23.33
CA GLN A 25 1.47 -22.01 -22.08
C GLN A 25 0.26 -21.06 -22.05
N ARG A 26 -0.04 -20.39 -23.16
CA ARG A 26 -1.24 -19.53 -23.28
C ARG A 26 -2.52 -20.34 -23.11
N GLU A 27 -2.61 -21.51 -23.74
CA GLU A 27 -3.77 -22.41 -23.62
C GLU A 27 -3.94 -22.92 -22.17
N ALA A 28 -2.85 -23.33 -21.52
CA ALA A 28 -2.86 -23.76 -20.12
C ALA A 28 -3.26 -22.63 -19.16
N PHE A 29 -2.74 -21.42 -19.37
CA PHE A 29 -3.12 -20.24 -18.58
C PHE A 29 -4.61 -19.92 -18.73
N LEU A 30 -5.12 -19.89 -19.96
CA LEU A 30 -6.54 -19.65 -20.22
C LEU A 30 -7.43 -20.74 -19.60
N ALA A 31 -7.01 -22.01 -19.63
CA ALA A 31 -7.73 -23.09 -18.96
C ALA A 31 -7.75 -22.93 -17.43
N PHE A 32 -6.68 -22.39 -16.83
CA PHE A 32 -6.66 -22.04 -15.42
C PHE A 32 -7.57 -20.84 -15.12
N ALA A 33 -7.49 -19.79 -15.95
CA ALA A 33 -8.32 -18.60 -15.82
C ALA A 33 -9.82 -18.90 -15.94
N ASP A 34 -10.18 -19.85 -16.81
CA ASP A 34 -11.54 -20.37 -16.96
C ASP A 34 -12.07 -21.06 -15.70
N VAL A 35 -11.20 -21.62 -14.86
CA VAL A 35 -11.61 -22.15 -13.55
C VAL A 35 -11.86 -21.03 -12.54
N ILE A 36 -11.05 -19.95 -12.57
CA ILE A 36 -11.15 -18.88 -11.57
C ILE A 36 -12.29 -17.90 -11.90
N ILE A 37 -12.43 -17.51 -13.17
CA ILE A 37 -13.50 -16.62 -13.64
C ILE A 37 -14.13 -17.26 -14.90
N PRO A 38 -15.01 -18.27 -14.70
CA PRO A 38 -15.68 -18.97 -15.78
C PRO A 38 -16.82 -18.17 -16.40
N GLU A 39 -17.24 -18.61 -17.57
CA GLU A 39 -18.60 -18.39 -18.06
C GLU A 39 -19.58 -19.28 -17.27
N LEU A 40 -20.66 -18.70 -16.74
CA LEU A 40 -21.69 -19.44 -16.01
C LEU A 40 -23.02 -19.36 -16.77
N ASP A 41 -23.77 -20.46 -16.76
CA ASP A 41 -25.07 -20.58 -17.40
C ASP A 41 -26.11 -21.23 -16.46
N GLY A 42 -27.33 -21.40 -16.98
CA GLY A 42 -28.40 -22.12 -16.30
C GLY A 42 -28.63 -21.71 -14.84
N THR A 43 -28.62 -22.71 -13.96
CA THR A 43 -28.85 -22.56 -12.52
C THR A 43 -27.74 -21.81 -11.81
N ASP A 44 -26.49 -21.93 -12.25
CA ASP A 44 -25.35 -21.25 -11.63
C ASP A 44 -25.38 -19.74 -11.94
N ALA A 45 -25.70 -19.35 -13.18
CA ALA A 45 -25.91 -17.94 -13.52
C ALA A 45 -27.11 -17.35 -12.76
N ALA A 46 -28.23 -18.09 -12.69
CA ALA A 46 -29.40 -17.66 -11.93
C ALA A 46 -29.09 -17.48 -10.42
N ASN A 47 -28.25 -18.36 -9.86
CA ASN A 47 -27.80 -18.23 -8.48
C ASN A 47 -26.92 -17.00 -8.28
N VAL A 48 -25.98 -16.69 -9.18
CA VAL A 48 -25.20 -15.44 -9.09
C VAL A 48 -26.14 -14.24 -9.07
N LEU A 49 -27.10 -14.20 -9.99
CA LEU A 49 -28.04 -13.08 -10.12
C LEU A 49 -28.96 -12.90 -8.90
N SER A 50 -29.24 -13.95 -8.12
CA SER A 50 -30.03 -13.83 -6.90
C SER A 50 -29.31 -13.07 -5.78
N TYR A 51 -28.01 -12.81 -5.92
CA TYR A 51 -27.23 -11.99 -4.98
C TYR A 51 -27.18 -10.51 -5.38
N LEU A 52 -27.76 -10.13 -6.52
CA LEU A 52 -27.87 -8.73 -6.89
C LEU A 52 -28.75 -8.00 -5.87
N PRO A 53 -28.26 -6.92 -5.23
CA PRO A 53 -29.03 -6.20 -4.22
C PRO A 53 -30.37 -5.65 -4.75
N ALA A 54 -31.36 -5.55 -3.87
CA ALA A 54 -32.66 -4.97 -4.22
C ALA A 54 -32.52 -3.50 -4.65
N GLU A 55 -31.53 -2.79 -4.13
CA GLU A 55 -31.19 -1.39 -4.38
C GLU A 55 -30.24 -1.21 -5.58
N ALA A 56 -29.94 -2.28 -6.34
CA ALA A 56 -29.06 -2.20 -7.50
C ALA A 56 -29.56 -1.17 -8.53
N THR A 57 -28.62 -0.38 -9.06
CA THR A 57 -28.88 0.62 -10.11
C THR A 57 -29.30 -0.02 -11.42
N ASP A 58 -29.93 0.76 -12.31
CA ASP A 58 -30.33 0.27 -13.64
C ASP A 58 -29.14 -0.27 -14.43
N ARG A 59 -27.99 0.41 -14.35
CA ARG A 59 -26.75 -0.04 -15.00
C ARG A 59 -26.26 -1.38 -14.44
N GLN A 60 -26.34 -1.59 -13.13
CA GLN A 60 -26.01 -2.89 -12.54
C GLN A 60 -26.98 -3.98 -13.01
N ARG A 61 -28.29 -3.70 -13.08
CA ARG A 61 -29.29 -4.67 -13.56
C ARG A 61 -29.08 -5.04 -15.02
N GLU A 62 -28.68 -4.07 -15.85
CA GLU A 62 -28.34 -4.28 -17.25
C GLU A 62 -27.12 -5.21 -17.40
N LEU A 63 -26.07 -4.97 -16.61
CA LEU A 63 -24.78 -5.67 -16.77
C LEU A 63 -24.63 -6.93 -15.92
N ALA A 64 -25.38 -7.11 -14.84
CA ALA A 64 -25.26 -8.29 -13.98
C ALA A 64 -25.48 -9.63 -14.74
N PRO A 65 -26.46 -9.77 -15.66
CA PRO A 65 -26.60 -10.96 -16.50
C PRO A 65 -25.36 -11.24 -17.35
N ARG A 66 -24.75 -10.18 -17.89
CA ARG A 66 -23.51 -10.26 -18.67
C ARG A 66 -22.34 -10.68 -17.77
N PHE A 67 -22.18 -10.08 -16.60
CA PHE A 67 -21.15 -10.45 -15.62
C PHE A 67 -21.26 -11.91 -15.15
N ALA A 68 -22.47 -12.41 -14.93
CA ALA A 68 -22.67 -13.83 -14.59
C ALA A 68 -22.17 -14.75 -15.73
N ARG A 69 -22.49 -14.41 -16.98
CA ARG A 69 -22.21 -15.24 -18.17
C ARG A 69 -20.82 -15.09 -18.75
N GLU A 70 -20.16 -13.95 -18.61
CA GLU A 70 -18.81 -13.72 -19.14
C GLU A 70 -17.72 -14.18 -18.17
N GLY A 71 -16.69 -14.81 -18.70
CA GLY A 71 -15.49 -15.23 -17.97
C GLY A 71 -14.26 -14.43 -18.39
N PHE A 72 -13.09 -14.87 -17.94
CA PHE A 72 -11.81 -14.30 -18.35
C PHE A 72 -11.57 -14.45 -19.87
N LYS A 73 -12.00 -15.57 -20.46
CA LYS A 73 -11.85 -15.86 -21.89
C LYS A 73 -12.73 -15.01 -22.79
N SER A 74 -13.80 -14.41 -22.25
CA SER A 74 -14.74 -13.62 -23.04
C SER A 74 -14.13 -12.29 -23.54
N ASP A 75 -13.00 -11.87 -22.98
CA ASP A 75 -12.20 -10.74 -23.48
C ASP A 75 -10.75 -11.16 -23.78
N PRO A 76 -10.39 -11.34 -25.07
CA PRO A 76 -9.05 -11.75 -25.48
C PRO A 76 -7.92 -10.82 -25.00
N ARG A 77 -8.21 -9.54 -24.73
CA ARG A 77 -7.20 -8.57 -24.26
C ARG A 77 -6.70 -8.90 -22.86
N LEU A 78 -7.46 -9.62 -22.05
CA LEU A 78 -7.08 -9.95 -20.68
C LEU A 78 -5.85 -10.87 -20.62
N LEU A 79 -5.63 -11.69 -21.65
CA LEU A 79 -4.40 -12.48 -21.75
C LEU A 79 -3.17 -11.60 -21.99
N ASP A 80 -3.27 -10.59 -22.86
CA ASP A 80 -2.21 -9.59 -23.08
C ASP A 80 -1.93 -8.83 -21.77
N CYS A 81 -2.97 -8.44 -21.04
CA CYS A 81 -2.84 -7.77 -19.74
C CYS A 81 -2.14 -8.66 -18.69
N ALA A 82 -2.45 -9.96 -18.66
CA ALA A 82 -1.79 -10.91 -17.76
C ALA A 82 -0.31 -11.10 -18.09
N ALA A 83 0.04 -11.19 -19.37
CA ALA A 83 1.43 -11.26 -19.81
C ALA A 83 2.21 -9.97 -19.44
N GLN A 84 1.60 -8.81 -19.66
CA GLN A 84 2.17 -7.51 -19.25
C GLN A 84 2.43 -7.49 -17.74
N GLN A 85 1.44 -7.88 -16.92
CA GLN A 85 1.57 -7.91 -15.46
C GLN A 85 2.71 -8.84 -15.01
N CYS A 86 2.79 -10.06 -15.57
CA CYS A 86 3.87 -11.00 -15.27
C CYS A 86 5.25 -10.43 -15.62
N SER A 87 5.36 -9.76 -16.76
CA SER A 87 6.60 -9.13 -17.22
C SER A 87 7.03 -7.95 -16.35
N ALA A 88 6.08 -7.12 -15.92
CA ALA A 88 6.35 -5.94 -15.08
C ALA A 88 6.73 -6.29 -13.64
N SER A 89 6.22 -7.41 -13.10
CA SER A 89 6.22 -7.69 -11.66
C SER A 89 7.23 -8.74 -11.21
N LEU A 90 7.45 -9.78 -12.04
CA LEU A 90 8.11 -10.99 -11.60
C LEU A 90 9.62 -10.95 -11.83
N SER A 91 10.39 -11.59 -10.93
CA SER A 91 11.80 -11.86 -11.19
C SER A 91 11.95 -12.95 -12.25
N SER A 92 13.09 -13.01 -12.94
CA SER A 92 13.37 -14.04 -13.95
C SER A 92 13.17 -15.46 -13.41
N LYS A 93 13.50 -15.67 -12.13
CA LYS A 93 13.30 -16.94 -11.43
C LYS A 93 11.81 -17.26 -11.27
N VAL A 94 11.03 -16.34 -10.68
CA VAL A 94 9.59 -16.57 -10.43
C VAL A 94 8.82 -16.71 -11.76
N ALA A 95 9.17 -15.90 -12.76
CA ALA A 95 8.63 -16.04 -14.12
C ALA A 95 8.97 -17.42 -14.71
N GLY A 96 10.22 -17.88 -14.55
CA GLY A 96 10.66 -19.21 -14.97
C GLY A 96 9.87 -20.33 -14.29
N ASP A 97 9.63 -20.24 -12.99
CA ASP A 97 8.84 -21.22 -12.22
C ASP A 97 7.39 -21.31 -12.74
N ILE A 98 6.74 -20.17 -12.99
CA ILE A 98 5.39 -20.13 -13.55
C ILE A 98 5.37 -20.70 -14.97
N ASN A 99 6.34 -20.31 -15.81
CA ASN A 99 6.42 -20.78 -17.19
C ASN A 99 6.66 -22.29 -17.27
N LEU A 100 7.49 -22.84 -16.38
CA LEU A 100 7.69 -24.29 -16.25
C LEU A 100 6.40 -24.97 -15.80
N PHE A 101 5.70 -24.41 -14.81
CA PHE A 101 4.42 -24.95 -14.34
C PHE A 101 3.37 -25.01 -15.45
N LEU A 102 3.19 -23.92 -16.21
CA LEU A 102 2.28 -23.88 -17.35
C LEU A 102 2.68 -24.88 -18.46
N SER A 103 3.98 -25.02 -18.74
CA SER A 103 4.48 -26.01 -19.69
C SER A 103 4.19 -27.45 -19.25
N LEU A 104 4.35 -27.77 -17.96
CA LEU A 104 4.03 -29.10 -17.44
C LEU A 104 2.53 -29.41 -17.59
N LEU A 105 1.66 -28.45 -17.26
CA LEU A 105 0.21 -28.57 -17.46
C LEU A 105 -0.21 -28.70 -18.93
N SER A 106 0.66 -28.30 -19.86
CA SER A 106 0.38 -28.43 -21.29
C SER A 106 0.64 -29.85 -21.83
N THR A 107 1.23 -30.74 -21.03
CA THR A 107 1.59 -32.11 -21.45
C THR A 107 0.83 -33.16 -20.67
N ARG A 108 0.62 -34.35 -21.27
CA ARG A 108 0.01 -35.50 -20.58
C ARG A 108 0.84 -35.94 -19.35
N PRO A 109 2.17 -36.18 -19.46
CA PRO A 109 2.94 -36.63 -18.31
C PRO A 109 3.03 -35.58 -17.21
N GLY A 110 3.19 -34.30 -17.56
CA GLY A 110 3.26 -33.21 -16.58
C GLY A 110 1.93 -33.01 -15.85
N THR A 111 0.80 -33.08 -16.55
CA THR A 111 -0.52 -33.00 -15.92
C THR A 111 -0.78 -34.18 -14.98
N ILE A 112 -0.42 -35.41 -15.38
CA ILE A 112 -0.51 -36.59 -14.49
C ILE A 112 0.36 -36.36 -13.25
N ALA A 113 1.60 -35.90 -13.42
CA ALA A 113 2.50 -35.66 -12.29
C ALA A 113 1.99 -34.59 -11.32
N LEU A 114 1.37 -33.52 -11.81
CA LEU A 114 0.91 -32.40 -10.99
C LEU A 114 -0.49 -32.60 -10.39
N SER A 115 -1.33 -33.40 -11.04
CA SER A 115 -2.77 -33.48 -10.71
C SER A 115 -3.30 -34.89 -10.49
N GLY A 116 -2.61 -35.92 -11.01
CA GLY A 116 -3.10 -37.30 -11.04
C GLY A 116 -4.08 -37.61 -12.17
N TYR A 117 -4.39 -36.66 -13.06
CA TYR A 117 -5.33 -36.85 -14.17
C TYR A 117 -4.62 -37.01 -15.52
N VAL A 118 -5.18 -37.87 -16.37
CA VAL A 118 -4.64 -38.20 -17.70
C VAL A 118 -5.18 -37.22 -18.74
N GLY A 119 -4.29 -36.56 -19.47
CA GLY A 119 -4.63 -35.58 -20.51
C GLY A 119 -3.86 -34.26 -20.30
N PRO A 120 -3.64 -33.43 -21.32
CA PRO A 120 -3.22 -32.05 -21.11
C PRO A 120 -4.28 -31.29 -20.31
N PHE A 121 -3.88 -30.43 -19.37
CA PHE A 121 -4.81 -29.72 -18.48
C PHE A 121 -5.90 -28.96 -19.23
N ALA A 122 -5.56 -28.29 -20.34
CA ALA A 122 -6.51 -27.52 -21.14
C ALA A 122 -7.61 -28.37 -21.79
N GLN A 123 -7.34 -29.65 -22.03
CA GLN A 123 -8.26 -30.61 -22.65
C GLN A 123 -9.12 -31.37 -21.63
N LEU A 124 -8.86 -31.19 -20.33
CA LEU A 124 -9.70 -31.77 -19.28
C LEU A 124 -11.02 -30.99 -19.19
N ASP A 125 -12.09 -31.72 -18.88
CA ASP A 125 -13.39 -31.11 -18.58
C ASP A 125 -13.29 -30.14 -17.41
N ARG A 126 -14.05 -29.06 -17.47
CA ARG A 126 -14.01 -27.99 -16.47
C ARG A 126 -14.20 -28.50 -15.03
N PRO A 127 -15.16 -29.41 -14.71
CA PRO A 127 -15.30 -29.94 -13.35
C PRO A 127 -14.04 -30.67 -12.83
N ILE A 128 -13.29 -31.32 -13.72
CA ILE A 128 -12.01 -31.95 -13.38
C ILE A 128 -10.97 -30.86 -13.09
N ARG A 129 -10.86 -29.84 -13.95
CA ARG A 129 -9.94 -28.71 -13.73
C ARG A 129 -10.21 -27.97 -12.42
N GLU A 130 -11.48 -27.75 -12.10
CA GLU A 130 -11.93 -27.19 -10.81
C GLU A 130 -11.42 -28.06 -9.66
N LYS A 131 -11.72 -29.37 -9.66
CA LYS A 131 -11.27 -30.29 -8.61
C LYS A 131 -9.74 -30.26 -8.42
N ILE A 132 -8.97 -30.16 -9.50
CA ILE A 132 -7.50 -30.06 -9.45
C ILE A 132 -7.07 -28.76 -8.76
N ILE A 133 -7.53 -27.61 -9.23
CA ILE A 133 -7.10 -26.29 -8.71
C ILE A 133 -7.53 -26.10 -7.26
N PHE A 134 -8.76 -26.46 -6.91
CA PHE A 134 -9.24 -26.36 -5.53
C PHE A 134 -8.48 -27.32 -4.60
N GLY A 135 -8.12 -28.52 -5.07
CA GLY A 135 -7.24 -29.43 -4.35
C GLY A 135 -5.84 -28.85 -4.10
N TRP A 136 -5.35 -27.97 -4.98
CA TRP A 136 -4.06 -27.30 -4.81
C TRP A 136 -4.07 -26.20 -3.76
N PHE A 137 -5.17 -25.46 -3.57
CA PHE A 137 -5.25 -24.39 -2.56
C PHE A 137 -4.99 -24.90 -1.13
N THR A 138 -5.37 -26.14 -0.83
CA THR A 138 -5.15 -26.78 0.48
C THR A 138 -4.18 -27.96 0.42
N SER A 139 -3.41 -28.08 -0.67
CA SER A 139 -2.46 -29.19 -0.85
C SER A 139 -1.40 -29.21 0.25
N ARG A 140 -0.91 -30.40 0.63
CA ARG A 140 0.26 -30.53 1.51
C ARG A 140 1.56 -30.07 0.84
N LEU A 141 1.60 -30.09 -0.50
CA LEU A 141 2.75 -29.64 -1.29
C LEU A 141 2.75 -28.12 -1.43
N THR A 142 3.72 -27.46 -0.82
CA THR A 142 3.87 -26.00 -0.84
C THR A 142 3.99 -25.44 -2.26
N LEU A 143 4.65 -26.16 -3.18
CA LEU A 143 4.79 -25.75 -4.58
C LEU A 143 3.43 -25.56 -5.26
N LEU A 144 2.48 -26.47 -5.04
CA LEU A 144 1.14 -26.41 -5.63
C LEU A 144 0.30 -25.28 -5.01
N ARG A 145 0.40 -25.07 -3.68
CA ARG A 145 -0.24 -23.92 -3.02
C ARG A 145 0.29 -22.60 -3.57
N LYS A 146 1.61 -22.46 -3.68
CA LYS A 146 2.27 -21.27 -4.24
C LYS A 146 1.80 -20.97 -5.67
N ALA A 147 1.89 -21.95 -6.57
CA ALA A 147 1.53 -21.76 -7.97
C ALA A 147 0.04 -21.39 -8.13
N SER A 148 -0.85 -22.12 -7.45
CA SER A 148 -2.30 -21.87 -7.53
C SER A 148 -2.70 -20.53 -6.92
N ALA A 149 -2.15 -20.16 -5.75
CA ALA A 149 -2.42 -18.86 -5.13
C ALA A 149 -1.93 -17.69 -5.99
N GLY A 150 -0.71 -17.79 -6.54
CA GLY A 150 -0.12 -16.77 -7.41
C GLY A 150 -0.92 -16.54 -8.69
N LEU A 151 -1.24 -17.62 -9.43
CA LEU A 151 -2.03 -17.53 -10.65
C LEU A 151 -3.44 -16.99 -10.39
N LYS A 152 -4.12 -17.48 -9.35
CA LYS A 152 -5.43 -16.96 -8.91
C LYS A 152 -5.36 -15.45 -8.67
N GLY A 153 -4.36 -14.99 -7.92
CA GLY A 153 -4.17 -13.58 -7.61
C GLY A 153 -4.01 -12.72 -8.88
N ILE A 154 -3.16 -13.15 -9.81
CA ILE A 154 -2.95 -12.44 -11.09
C ILE A 154 -4.24 -12.40 -11.92
N ILE A 155 -4.96 -13.52 -12.04
CA ILE A 155 -6.20 -13.60 -12.83
C ILE A 155 -7.27 -12.66 -12.28
N LEU A 156 -7.50 -12.69 -10.96
CA LEU A 156 -8.48 -11.82 -10.30
C LEU A 156 -8.10 -10.35 -10.45
N LEU A 157 -6.82 -10.00 -10.20
CA LEU A 157 -6.36 -8.62 -10.34
C LEU A 157 -6.52 -8.13 -11.77
N VAL A 158 -6.08 -8.90 -12.76
CA VAL A 158 -6.14 -8.50 -14.18
C VAL A 158 -7.58 -8.32 -14.63
N TYR A 159 -8.49 -9.23 -14.29
CA TYR A 159 -9.89 -9.15 -14.69
C TYR A 159 -10.57 -7.89 -14.13
N TYR A 160 -10.50 -7.68 -12.82
CA TYR A 160 -11.14 -6.52 -12.17
C TYR A 160 -10.34 -5.20 -12.34
N ARG A 161 -9.15 -5.21 -12.94
CA ARG A 161 -8.44 -3.99 -13.36
C ARG A 161 -8.70 -3.58 -14.80
N ASN A 162 -9.03 -4.53 -15.68
CA ASN A 162 -9.09 -4.28 -17.13
C ASN A 162 -10.45 -4.59 -17.81
N HIS A 163 -11.42 -5.17 -17.10
CA HIS A 163 -12.75 -5.50 -17.63
C HIS A 163 -13.86 -4.58 -17.09
N GLN A 164 -14.00 -3.39 -17.68
CA GLN A 164 -14.97 -2.36 -17.25
C GLN A 164 -16.41 -2.86 -17.02
N PRO A 165 -17.01 -3.70 -17.90
CA PRO A 165 -18.37 -4.20 -17.68
C PRO A 165 -18.53 -4.93 -16.34
N ALA A 166 -17.49 -5.60 -15.84
CA ALA A 166 -17.55 -6.25 -14.54
C ALA A 166 -17.61 -5.24 -13.38
N TRP A 167 -16.92 -4.11 -13.48
CA TRP A 167 -16.89 -3.12 -12.39
C TRP A 167 -18.25 -2.42 -12.25
N GLU A 168 -18.83 -2.06 -13.39
CA GLU A 168 -20.15 -1.43 -13.42
C GLU A 168 -21.25 -2.42 -12.96
N ALA A 169 -21.13 -3.71 -13.28
CA ALA A 169 -22.05 -4.75 -12.80
C ALA A 169 -22.04 -4.90 -11.27
N ILE A 170 -20.88 -4.77 -10.63
CA ILE A 170 -20.75 -4.84 -9.17
C ILE A 170 -21.03 -3.51 -8.46
N GLY A 171 -21.35 -2.46 -9.24
CA GLY A 171 -21.71 -1.12 -8.78
C GLY A 171 -20.53 -0.16 -8.63
N TYR A 172 -19.31 -0.55 -8.99
CA TYR A 172 -18.15 0.33 -8.97
C TYR A 172 -18.21 1.31 -10.16
N PRO A 173 -18.20 2.63 -9.93
CA PRO A 173 -18.37 3.60 -11.00
C PRO A 173 -17.11 3.70 -11.88
N ASP A 174 -17.32 3.62 -13.20
CA ASP A 174 -16.32 4.07 -14.17
C ASP A 174 -16.21 5.61 -14.15
N GLY A 175 -15.05 6.10 -14.52
CA GLY A 175 -14.77 7.53 -14.62
C GLY A 175 -14.20 8.17 -13.36
N ARG A 176 -14.02 9.48 -13.49
CA ARG A 176 -13.30 10.33 -12.54
C ARG A 176 -14.05 10.40 -11.21
N ALA A 177 -13.32 10.27 -10.10
CA ALA A 177 -13.91 10.43 -8.78
C ALA A 177 -14.45 11.86 -8.61
N ASP A 178 -15.75 11.98 -8.35
CA ASP A 178 -16.47 13.24 -8.17
C ASP A 178 -17.18 13.31 -6.80
N ASP A 179 -17.09 12.26 -5.99
CA ASP A 179 -17.72 12.14 -4.67
C ASP A 179 -17.31 13.27 -3.73
N TRP A 180 -16.05 13.73 -3.81
CA TRP A 180 -15.52 14.86 -3.05
C TRP A 180 -16.16 16.21 -3.41
N THR A 181 -16.78 16.34 -4.58
CA THR A 181 -17.51 17.55 -5.00
C THR A 181 -18.93 17.61 -4.41
N ARG A 182 -19.43 16.49 -3.87
CA ARG A 182 -20.78 16.42 -3.30
C ARG A 182 -20.74 16.96 -1.87
N PRO A 183 -21.44 18.07 -1.57
CA PRO A 183 -21.40 18.66 -0.23
C PRO A 183 -21.91 17.68 0.84
N ALA A 184 -21.36 17.80 2.06
CA ALA A 184 -22.04 17.25 3.23
C ALA A 184 -23.37 18.00 3.40
N GLN A 185 -24.44 17.33 3.84
CA GLN A 185 -25.80 17.89 3.93
C GLN A 185 -25.80 19.38 4.35
N GLY A 186 -26.21 20.27 3.44
CA GLY A 186 -26.34 21.73 3.68
C GLY A 186 -25.08 22.59 3.48
N GLY A 187 -23.93 22.03 3.08
CA GLY A 187 -22.68 22.78 2.83
C GLY A 187 -22.41 23.12 1.36
N GLU A 188 -21.34 23.87 1.10
CA GLU A 188 -20.79 24.09 -0.25
C GLU A 188 -19.79 22.99 -0.62
N ALA A 189 -19.69 22.68 -1.92
CA ALA A 189 -18.67 21.79 -2.44
C ALA A 189 -17.27 22.38 -2.18
N ALA A 190 -16.33 21.58 -1.67
CA ALA A 190 -14.95 22.04 -1.56
C ALA A 190 -14.36 22.17 -2.98
N PRO A 191 -13.87 23.35 -3.41
CA PRO A 191 -13.23 23.48 -4.72
C PRO A 191 -11.94 22.66 -4.77
N ALA A 192 -11.52 22.24 -5.96
CA ALA A 192 -10.19 21.63 -6.13
C ALA A 192 -9.10 22.56 -5.58
N ALA A 193 -8.08 21.99 -4.96
CA ALA A 193 -6.92 22.77 -4.52
C ALA A 193 -6.14 23.30 -5.73
N PRO A 194 -5.59 24.53 -5.68
CA PRO A 194 -4.71 25.04 -6.71
C PRO A 194 -3.51 24.10 -6.92
N VAL A 195 -3.26 23.74 -8.18
CA VAL A 195 -2.13 22.89 -8.55
C VAL A 195 -0.89 23.75 -8.77
N TYR A 196 0.25 23.32 -8.24
CA TYR A 196 1.53 23.97 -8.51
C TYR A 196 2.07 23.51 -9.86
N ASP A 197 2.49 24.47 -10.70
CA ASP A 197 3.06 24.21 -12.01
C ASP A 197 4.56 23.91 -11.89
N TYR A 198 4.89 22.61 -11.87
CA TYR A 198 6.26 22.14 -11.75
C TYR A 198 7.01 22.28 -13.07
N LYS A 199 8.22 22.83 -12.99
CA LYS A 199 9.17 22.86 -14.10
C LYS A 199 10.18 21.74 -13.94
N PHE A 200 10.41 20.99 -15.01
CA PHE A 200 11.35 19.89 -15.03
C PHE A 200 12.50 20.18 -15.99
N GLU A 201 13.72 19.81 -15.59
CA GLU A 201 14.92 19.99 -16.40
C GLU A 201 14.96 19.05 -17.62
N ASN A 202 14.03 18.09 -17.71
CA ASN A 202 13.90 17.11 -18.80
C ASN A 202 13.95 17.75 -20.20
N GLU A 203 13.27 18.87 -20.44
CA GLU A 203 13.28 19.56 -21.73
C GLU A 203 14.68 20.06 -22.12
N LYS A 204 15.45 20.55 -21.14
CA LYS A 204 16.82 21.01 -21.37
C LYS A 204 17.75 19.85 -21.71
N ILE A 205 17.52 18.67 -21.13
CA ILE A 205 18.22 17.44 -21.47
C ILE A 205 17.84 16.97 -22.88
N ALA A 206 16.56 17.01 -23.23
CA ALA A 206 16.08 16.63 -24.55
C ALA A 206 16.65 17.53 -25.67
N ALA A 207 16.81 18.83 -25.40
CA ALA A 207 17.37 19.79 -26.34
C ALA A 207 18.88 19.60 -26.63
N GLN A 208 19.61 18.83 -25.82
CA GLN A 208 21.04 18.56 -26.08
C GLN A 208 21.24 17.70 -27.33
N PRO A 209 22.29 17.93 -28.13
CA PRO A 209 22.60 17.11 -29.31
C PRO A 209 22.68 15.61 -29.00
N SER A 210 22.19 14.76 -29.89
CA SER A 210 22.28 13.30 -29.69
C SER A 210 23.75 12.86 -29.62
N GLY A 211 24.08 11.94 -28.71
CA GLY A 211 25.44 11.42 -28.52
C GLY A 211 26.40 12.31 -27.72
N SER A 212 26.01 13.53 -27.32
CA SER A 212 26.84 14.36 -26.45
C SER A 212 26.91 13.82 -25.02
N GLU A 213 28.04 14.00 -24.34
CA GLU A 213 28.09 13.83 -22.87
C GLU A 213 27.27 14.95 -22.22
N ILE A 214 26.30 14.59 -21.39
CA ILE A 214 25.45 15.54 -20.67
C ILE A 214 25.86 15.54 -19.21
N ILE A 215 26.29 16.70 -18.73
CA ILE A 215 26.67 16.93 -17.34
C ILE A 215 25.70 17.94 -16.72
N VAL A 216 25.17 17.60 -15.54
CA VAL A 216 24.29 18.47 -14.76
C VAL A 216 24.94 18.73 -13.40
N ASP A 217 25.16 19.99 -13.05
CA ASP A 217 25.79 20.38 -11.80
C ASP A 217 24.78 20.81 -10.74
N THR A 218 25.00 20.39 -9.50
CA THR A 218 24.26 20.82 -8.32
C THR A 218 25.19 20.88 -7.11
N GLU A 219 24.75 21.50 -6.00
CA GLU A 219 25.48 21.34 -4.74
C GLU A 219 25.09 20.03 -4.06
N VAL A 220 23.78 19.78 -3.93
CA VAL A 220 23.27 18.54 -3.37
C VAL A 220 22.32 17.87 -4.36
N LEU A 221 22.58 16.59 -4.63
CA LEU A 221 21.67 15.73 -5.38
C LEU A 221 20.80 14.94 -4.40
N ILE A 222 19.48 14.96 -4.62
CA ILE A 222 18.51 14.13 -3.90
C ILE A 222 17.95 13.10 -4.86
N VAL A 223 18.14 11.82 -4.52
CA VAL A 223 17.72 10.70 -5.37
C VAL A 223 16.42 10.08 -4.84
N GLY A 224 15.31 10.42 -5.49
CA GLY A 224 13.93 10.07 -5.12
C GLY A 224 13.18 11.26 -4.54
N SER A 225 11.99 11.55 -5.08
CA SER A 225 11.14 12.68 -4.67
C SER A 225 10.07 12.30 -3.64
N GLY A 226 10.13 11.09 -3.09
CA GLY A 226 9.17 10.56 -2.12
C GLY A 226 9.09 11.37 -0.82
N SER A 227 8.33 10.87 0.17
CA SER A 227 8.14 11.52 1.48
C SER A 227 9.44 12.02 2.12
N GLY A 228 10.52 11.25 1.99
CA GLY A 228 11.83 11.62 2.51
C GLY A 228 12.54 12.71 1.69
N GLY A 229 12.63 12.48 0.37
CA GLY A 229 13.34 13.38 -0.55
C GLY A 229 12.69 14.75 -0.69
N GLY A 230 11.35 14.82 -0.68
CA GLY A 230 10.63 16.09 -0.65
C GLY A 230 10.98 16.92 0.59
N VAL A 231 10.97 16.31 1.79
CA VAL A 231 11.32 17.01 3.04
C VAL A 231 12.79 17.43 3.05
N ALA A 232 13.69 16.53 2.69
CA ALA A 232 15.12 16.84 2.68
C ALA A 232 15.44 17.95 1.66
N GLY A 233 14.82 17.89 0.48
CA GLY A 233 14.99 18.90 -0.56
C GLY A 233 14.44 20.26 -0.18
N SER A 234 13.22 20.30 0.36
CA SER A 234 12.62 21.51 0.90
C SER A 234 13.52 22.15 1.96
N TYR A 235 13.98 21.36 2.92
CA TYR A 235 14.78 21.86 4.04
C TYR A 235 16.12 22.48 3.58
N LEU A 236 16.78 21.86 2.60
CA LEU A 236 18.06 22.34 2.06
C LEU A 236 17.88 23.54 1.12
N ALA A 237 16.89 23.50 0.21
CA ALA A 237 16.61 24.59 -0.72
C ALA A 237 16.23 25.88 0.01
N GLN A 238 15.40 25.80 1.05
CA GLN A 238 15.05 26.95 1.91
C GLN A 238 16.25 27.58 2.65
N ARG A 239 17.41 26.91 2.65
CA ARG A 239 18.67 27.40 3.22
C ARG A 239 19.66 27.85 2.13
N GLY A 240 19.18 28.06 0.91
CA GLY A 240 19.99 28.53 -0.22
C GLY A 240 20.92 27.47 -0.80
N VAL A 241 20.76 26.20 -0.46
CA VAL A 241 21.56 25.12 -1.06
C VAL A 241 20.98 24.79 -2.43
N ARG A 242 21.79 24.91 -3.50
CA ARG A 242 21.37 24.50 -4.84
C ARG A 242 21.12 23.00 -4.86
N THR A 243 19.85 22.63 -4.96
CA THR A 243 19.39 21.26 -4.80
C THR A 243 18.71 20.79 -6.07
N LEU A 244 19.08 19.58 -6.51
CA LEU A 244 18.46 18.90 -7.63
C LEU A 244 17.77 17.63 -7.10
N ILE A 245 16.46 17.53 -7.30
CA ILE A 245 15.65 16.38 -6.87
C ILE A 245 15.28 15.57 -8.10
N VAL A 246 15.68 14.30 -8.14
CA VAL A 246 15.41 13.43 -9.28
C VAL A 246 14.48 12.29 -8.89
N ASP A 247 13.57 11.91 -9.77
CA ASP A 247 12.67 10.76 -9.58
C ASP A 247 12.60 9.91 -10.85
N LYS A 248 12.52 8.59 -10.67
CA LYS A 248 12.39 7.65 -11.78
C LYS A 248 10.97 7.60 -12.35
N GLY A 249 9.97 7.97 -11.56
CA GLY A 249 8.57 7.97 -11.95
C GLY A 249 8.19 9.23 -12.72
N ILE A 250 6.92 9.26 -13.13
CA ILE A 250 6.31 10.42 -13.80
C ILE A 250 5.67 11.37 -12.77
N TYR A 251 5.48 12.63 -13.16
CA TYR A 251 4.50 13.51 -12.53
C TYR A 251 3.15 13.35 -13.25
N LEU A 252 2.17 12.74 -12.58
CA LEU A 252 0.80 12.69 -13.09
C LEU A 252 0.02 13.90 -12.56
N HIS A 253 -0.20 14.88 -13.44
CA HIS A 253 -0.97 16.08 -13.11
C HIS A 253 -2.39 15.70 -12.65
N PRO A 254 -2.96 16.34 -11.60
CA PRO A 254 -4.32 16.04 -11.11
C PRO A 254 -5.38 16.02 -12.21
N ASP A 255 -5.33 16.94 -13.18
CA ASP A 255 -6.25 16.97 -14.33
C ASP A 255 -6.18 15.74 -15.25
N LYS A 256 -5.10 14.97 -15.20
CA LYS A 256 -4.92 13.73 -15.97
C LYS A 256 -5.26 12.46 -15.19
N VAL A 257 -5.62 12.58 -13.91
CA VAL A 257 -6.04 11.45 -13.08
C VAL A 257 -7.49 11.09 -13.40
N VAL A 258 -7.71 9.85 -13.84
CA VAL A 258 -9.06 9.37 -14.19
C VAL A 258 -9.70 8.51 -13.10
N GLY A 259 -8.96 8.08 -12.08
CA GLY A 259 -9.49 7.25 -10.99
C GLY A 259 -9.86 5.81 -11.39
N ARG A 260 -9.26 5.29 -12.47
CA ARG A 260 -9.36 3.89 -12.89
C ARG A 260 -8.13 3.09 -12.46
N GLU A 261 -8.34 1.81 -12.16
CA GLU A 261 -7.29 0.93 -11.63
C GLU A 261 -6.19 0.66 -12.65
N ASP A 262 -6.55 0.45 -13.93
CA ASP A 262 -5.61 0.27 -15.04
C ASP A 262 -4.61 1.43 -15.17
N GLN A 263 -5.09 2.67 -15.15
CA GLN A 263 -4.22 3.86 -15.19
C GLN A 263 -3.43 4.02 -13.88
N GLY A 264 -4.11 4.00 -12.73
CA GLY A 264 -3.51 4.32 -11.44
C GLY A 264 -2.40 3.34 -11.07
N TYR A 265 -2.67 2.03 -11.11
CA TYR A 265 -1.65 1.03 -10.83
C TYR A 265 -0.55 1.01 -11.89
N GLY A 266 -0.91 1.14 -13.16
CA GLY A 266 0.05 1.11 -14.26
C GLY A 266 1.07 2.26 -14.24
N LEU A 267 0.65 3.47 -13.87
CA LEU A 267 1.51 4.65 -13.94
C LEU A 267 2.18 5.02 -12.62
N LEU A 268 1.59 4.68 -11.47
CA LEU A 268 1.98 5.24 -10.18
C LEU A 268 2.68 4.24 -9.24
N TYR A 269 2.76 2.96 -9.60
CA TYR A 269 3.29 1.91 -8.75
C TYR A 269 4.46 1.15 -9.38
N GLU A 270 5.38 0.67 -8.54
CA GLU A 270 6.35 -0.38 -8.89
C GLU A 270 5.60 -1.64 -9.34
N GLY A 271 6.10 -2.29 -10.38
CA GLY A 271 5.52 -3.55 -10.88
C GLY A 271 4.02 -3.46 -11.23
N GLU A 272 3.53 -2.27 -11.61
CA GLU A 272 2.11 -2.03 -11.90
C GLU A 272 1.19 -2.47 -10.73
N GLY A 273 1.64 -2.28 -9.49
CA GLY A 273 0.88 -2.59 -8.28
C GLY A 273 0.88 -4.08 -7.89
N ILE A 274 1.79 -4.89 -8.44
CA ILE A 274 2.08 -6.25 -7.97
C ILE A 274 3.60 -6.40 -7.89
N LEU A 275 4.11 -6.67 -6.70
CA LEU A 275 5.54 -6.89 -6.48
C LEU A 275 5.71 -7.96 -5.40
N PRO A 276 5.72 -9.25 -5.77
CA PRO A 276 5.81 -10.33 -4.79
C PRO A 276 7.22 -10.43 -4.19
N SER A 277 7.31 -10.96 -2.97
CA SER A 277 8.57 -11.50 -2.45
C SER A 277 9.07 -12.66 -3.33
N GLU A 278 10.36 -12.99 -3.25
CA GLU A 278 10.97 -14.07 -4.04
C GLU A 278 10.34 -15.45 -3.76
N ASP A 279 9.83 -15.66 -2.55
CA ASP A 279 9.07 -16.86 -2.22
C ASP A 279 7.59 -16.76 -2.64
N GLY A 280 7.07 -15.56 -2.89
CA GLY A 280 5.68 -15.27 -3.24
C GLY A 280 4.73 -15.24 -2.04
N SER A 281 5.25 -15.21 -0.81
CA SER A 281 4.46 -15.24 0.42
C SER A 281 3.74 -13.93 0.73
N ILE A 282 4.24 -12.81 0.20
CA ILE A 282 3.68 -11.47 0.42
C ILE A 282 3.75 -10.65 -0.88
N ASN A 283 2.71 -9.87 -1.17
CA ASN A 283 2.69 -8.93 -2.28
C ASN A 283 2.88 -7.47 -1.81
N ILE A 284 3.75 -6.72 -2.47
CA ILE A 284 4.12 -5.37 -2.06
C ILE A 284 3.49 -4.32 -3.00
N LEU A 285 2.89 -3.29 -2.41
CA LEU A 285 2.47 -2.05 -3.07
C LEU A 285 3.50 -0.94 -2.76
N ALA A 286 4.23 -0.48 -3.76
CA ALA A 286 5.20 0.60 -3.63
C ALA A 286 4.98 1.65 -4.72
N GLY A 287 5.04 2.93 -4.35
CA GLY A 287 4.85 4.03 -5.31
C GLY A 287 6.08 4.26 -6.18
N SER A 288 5.85 4.51 -7.47
CA SER A 288 6.85 4.85 -8.48
C SER A 288 6.39 6.06 -9.31
N THR A 289 6.23 7.20 -8.64
CA THR A 289 5.74 8.47 -9.20
C THR A 289 6.38 9.64 -8.45
N PHE A 290 6.35 10.84 -9.04
CA PHE A 290 6.75 12.07 -8.37
C PHE A 290 5.95 12.28 -7.06
N GLY A 291 6.65 12.50 -5.95
CA GLY A 291 6.11 12.48 -4.57
C GLY A 291 6.03 11.08 -3.93
N GLY A 292 6.34 10.02 -4.69
CA GLY A 292 6.39 8.63 -4.24
C GLY A 292 5.09 8.14 -3.60
N GLY A 293 5.21 7.30 -2.56
CA GLY A 293 4.05 6.76 -1.82
C GLY A 293 3.12 7.83 -1.23
N SER A 294 3.61 9.04 -0.94
CA SER A 294 2.75 10.12 -0.41
C SER A 294 1.74 10.64 -1.42
N SER A 295 1.98 10.45 -2.73
CA SER A 295 1.05 10.81 -3.81
C SER A 295 -0.15 9.85 -3.87
N ILE A 296 0.02 8.61 -3.41
CA ILE A 296 -0.98 7.51 -3.57
C ILE A 296 -1.43 6.86 -2.25
N ASN A 297 -0.93 7.30 -1.10
CA ASN A 297 -1.38 6.78 0.19
C ASN A 297 -2.77 7.32 0.61
N TRP A 298 -3.27 6.78 1.72
CA TRP A 298 -4.63 6.97 2.23
C TRP A 298 -4.75 8.02 3.35
N SER A 299 -3.88 9.04 3.34
CA SER A 299 -3.91 10.19 4.26
C SER A 299 -3.72 9.95 5.77
N ALA A 300 -3.70 8.70 6.24
CA ALA A 300 -3.46 8.34 7.63
C ALA A 300 -2.14 8.90 8.17
N SER A 301 -2.22 9.58 9.31
CA SER A 301 -1.11 10.31 9.94
C SER A 301 -0.98 9.99 11.43
N LEU A 302 -0.70 8.71 11.73
CA LEU A 302 -0.46 8.22 13.09
C LEU A 302 1.01 8.37 13.51
N LYS A 303 1.25 8.83 14.75
CA LYS A 303 2.59 8.96 15.33
C LYS A 303 3.02 7.63 15.97
N PRO A 304 4.30 7.23 15.87
CA PRO A 304 4.77 6.00 16.47
C PRO A 304 4.68 6.06 18.00
N ARG A 305 4.21 4.97 18.62
CA ARG A 305 4.05 4.85 20.07
C ARG A 305 5.40 5.00 20.80
N HIS A 306 5.36 5.46 22.05
CA HIS A 306 6.56 5.68 22.86
C HIS A 306 7.43 4.41 23.01
N PHE A 307 6.84 3.23 23.21
CA PHE A 307 7.60 1.99 23.35
C PHE A 307 8.40 1.63 22.08
N VAL A 308 7.89 1.95 20.89
CA VAL A 308 8.61 1.77 19.62
C VAL A 308 9.82 2.70 19.58
N ARG A 309 9.62 3.99 19.89
CA ARG A 309 10.66 5.01 19.89
C ARG A 309 11.77 4.72 20.90
N ARG A 310 11.39 4.24 22.10
CA ARG A 310 12.33 3.81 23.14
C ARG A 310 13.20 2.65 22.65
N THR A 311 12.59 1.62 22.08
CA THR A 311 13.32 0.49 21.48
C THR A 311 14.30 0.99 20.40
N TRP A 312 13.88 1.92 19.55
CA TRP A 312 14.76 2.49 18.53
C TRP A 312 15.99 3.19 19.09
N ALA A 313 15.81 3.94 20.18
CA ALA A 313 16.90 4.62 20.86
C ALA A 313 17.83 3.67 21.60
N GLU A 314 17.28 2.74 22.39
CA GLU A 314 18.05 1.90 23.31
C GLU A 314 18.66 0.68 22.62
N LYS A 315 17.86 -0.09 21.87
CA LYS A 315 18.30 -1.35 21.24
C LYS A 315 19.25 -1.14 20.08
N TYR A 316 19.01 -0.09 19.29
CA TYR A 316 19.81 0.19 18.08
C TYR A 316 20.80 1.35 18.28
N GLY A 317 20.75 2.02 19.43
CA GLY A 317 21.63 3.13 19.78
C GLY A 317 21.44 4.34 18.87
N VAL A 318 20.18 4.76 18.67
CA VAL A 318 19.82 5.95 17.89
C VAL A 318 19.00 6.92 18.77
N PRO A 319 19.64 7.65 19.71
CA PRO A 319 18.95 8.44 20.73
C PRO A 319 17.97 9.49 20.20
N TYR A 320 18.17 9.95 18.96
CA TYR A 320 17.30 10.89 18.25
C TYR A 320 15.81 10.54 18.41
N TYR A 321 15.44 9.27 18.24
CA TYR A 321 14.02 8.85 18.24
C TYR A 321 13.32 8.99 19.59
N ASN A 322 14.06 8.94 20.70
CA ASN A 322 13.52 9.16 22.04
C ASN A 322 13.82 10.58 22.58
N SER A 323 14.29 11.49 21.72
CA SER A 323 14.62 12.86 22.10
C SER A 323 13.47 13.85 21.84
N PRO A 324 13.48 15.03 22.48
CA PRO A 324 12.58 16.14 22.14
C PRO A 324 12.70 16.60 20.68
N PHE A 325 13.87 16.45 20.04
CA PHE A 325 14.07 16.84 18.64
C PHE A 325 13.17 16.03 17.69
N PHE A 326 13.06 14.72 17.87
CA PHE A 326 12.18 13.91 17.03
C PHE A 326 10.70 14.23 17.27
N THR A 327 10.30 14.52 18.51
CA THR A 327 8.94 15.03 18.79
C THR A 327 8.69 16.36 18.07
N SER A 328 9.66 17.28 18.09
CA SER A 328 9.58 18.55 17.37
C SER A 328 9.48 18.34 15.86
N ASP A 329 10.21 17.39 15.29
CA ASP A 329 10.18 17.09 13.85
C ASP A 329 8.86 16.43 13.43
N LEU A 330 8.31 15.52 14.24
CA LEU A 330 6.96 14.99 14.03
C LEU A 330 5.90 16.09 14.06
N ASN A 331 5.99 17.01 15.02
CA ASN A 331 5.03 18.12 15.12
C ASN A 331 5.17 19.09 13.94
N ALA A 332 6.39 19.46 13.54
CA ALA A 332 6.63 20.32 12.39
C ALA A 332 6.05 19.73 11.10
N VAL A 333 6.22 18.42 10.89
CA VAL A 333 5.63 17.72 9.74
C VAL A 333 4.10 17.75 9.81
N CYS A 334 3.51 17.39 10.94
CA CYS A 334 2.06 17.39 11.11
C CYS A 334 1.45 18.78 10.92
N THR A 335 2.08 19.82 11.47
CA THR A 335 1.64 21.22 11.33
C THR A 335 1.70 21.66 9.87
N ARG A 336 2.81 21.40 9.16
CA ARG A 336 2.94 21.79 7.74
C ARG A 336 1.88 21.13 6.87
N MET A 337 1.51 19.88 7.18
CA MET A 337 0.53 19.10 6.43
C MET A 337 -0.92 19.33 6.89
N GLY A 338 -1.13 20.18 7.91
CA GLY A 338 -2.44 20.42 8.51
C GLY A 338 -3.10 19.13 8.99
N VAL A 339 -2.33 18.25 9.64
CA VAL A 339 -2.83 16.97 10.16
C VAL A 339 -3.85 17.23 11.27
N ALA A 340 -5.09 16.81 11.05
CA ALA A 340 -6.19 17.07 11.98
C ALA A 340 -7.22 15.94 12.01
N VAL A 341 -7.97 15.88 13.11
CA VAL A 341 -9.15 15.01 13.29
C VAL A 341 -10.46 15.77 13.05
N ALA A 342 -10.52 17.04 13.47
CA ALA A 342 -11.72 17.87 13.39
C ALA A 342 -12.42 17.91 12.01
N PRO A 343 -11.73 17.98 10.86
CA PRO A 343 -12.38 18.11 9.56
C PRO A 343 -12.79 16.77 8.93
N ILE A 344 -12.60 15.65 9.64
CA ILE A 344 -12.87 14.32 9.09
C ILE A 344 -14.38 14.12 8.91
N ARG A 345 -14.76 13.73 7.69
CA ARG A 345 -16.08 13.15 7.38
C ARG A 345 -15.92 11.65 7.23
N HIS A 346 -16.40 10.89 8.21
CA HIS A 346 -16.37 9.42 8.14
C HIS A 346 -17.34 8.91 7.08
N ASN A 347 -16.90 7.94 6.27
CA ASN A 347 -17.80 7.17 5.42
C ASN A 347 -18.50 6.05 6.23
N VAL A 348 -19.40 5.31 5.59
CA VAL A 348 -20.16 4.24 6.25
C VAL A 348 -19.24 3.15 6.81
N GLY A 349 -18.25 2.68 6.04
CA GLY A 349 -17.32 1.64 6.48
C GLY A 349 -16.55 2.00 7.74
N ASN A 350 -16.00 3.22 7.82
CA ASN A 350 -15.29 3.70 9.02
C ASN A 350 -16.23 3.88 10.21
N SER A 351 -17.47 4.33 9.96
CA SER A 351 -18.48 4.45 11.03
C SER A 351 -18.87 3.09 11.58
N LEU A 352 -18.95 2.06 10.72
CA LEU A 352 -19.23 0.68 11.15
C LEU A 352 -18.04 0.04 11.88
N LEU A 353 -16.79 0.34 11.49
CA LEU A 353 -15.63 -0.07 12.29
C LEU A 353 -15.70 0.53 13.69
N ALA A 354 -15.95 1.84 13.81
CA ALA A 354 -16.07 2.52 15.10
C ALA A 354 -17.18 1.90 15.97
N LEU A 355 -18.38 1.76 15.40
CA LEU A 355 -19.54 1.21 16.09
C LEU A 355 -19.31 -0.24 16.53
N GLY A 356 -18.80 -1.08 15.62
CA GLY A 356 -18.50 -2.48 15.88
C GLY A 356 -17.46 -2.66 16.98
N ALA A 357 -16.35 -1.92 16.89
CA ALA A 357 -15.28 -1.93 17.88
C ALA A 357 -15.78 -1.49 19.26
N GLN A 358 -16.52 -0.38 19.36
CA GLN A 358 -17.10 0.09 20.64
C GLN A 358 -18.00 -0.97 21.27
N ARG A 359 -18.90 -1.55 20.48
CA ARG A 359 -19.83 -2.60 20.94
C ARG A 359 -19.11 -3.89 21.35
N ALA A 360 -17.96 -4.20 20.74
CA ALA A 360 -17.10 -5.31 21.14
C ALA A 360 -16.21 -5.00 22.36
N GLY A 361 -16.21 -3.77 22.88
CA GLY A 361 -15.34 -3.34 23.96
C GLY A 361 -13.89 -3.07 23.53
N HIS A 362 -13.66 -2.86 22.23
CA HIS A 362 -12.33 -2.61 21.68
C HIS A 362 -11.93 -1.13 21.81
N PRO A 363 -10.63 -0.83 22.01
CA PRO A 363 -10.13 0.54 21.96
C PRO A 363 -10.11 1.04 20.50
N VAL A 364 -10.90 2.07 20.22
CA VAL A 364 -11.05 2.64 18.88
C VAL A 364 -10.88 4.15 18.90
N GLU A 365 -10.12 4.67 17.93
CA GLU A 365 -9.72 6.08 17.86
C GLU A 365 -9.82 6.62 16.42
N PRO A 366 -10.11 7.91 16.23
CA PRO A 366 -10.01 8.52 14.92
C PRO A 366 -8.56 8.60 14.45
N VAL A 367 -8.35 8.39 13.15
CA VAL A 367 -7.03 8.49 12.50
C VAL A 367 -6.86 9.90 11.93
N PRO A 368 -5.92 10.73 12.46
CA PRO A 368 -5.67 12.07 11.92
C PRO A 368 -5.31 12.03 10.42
N GLN A 369 -5.86 12.97 9.65
CA GLN A 369 -5.69 13.04 8.19
C GLN A 369 -4.84 14.24 7.77
N ASN A 370 -3.99 14.08 6.76
CA ASN A 370 -3.16 15.16 6.17
C ASN A 370 -3.89 15.95 5.07
N SER A 371 -5.04 16.54 5.39
CA SER A 371 -5.89 17.26 4.42
C SER A 371 -5.81 18.78 4.53
N GLY A 372 -4.76 19.33 5.16
CA GLY A 372 -4.58 20.77 5.28
C GLY A 372 -5.63 21.44 6.17
N GLY A 373 -6.26 20.70 7.09
CA GLY A 373 -7.36 21.21 7.91
C GLY A 373 -8.74 21.18 7.22
N HIS A 374 -8.86 20.65 6.00
CA HIS A 374 -10.11 20.55 5.26
C HIS A 374 -10.66 19.12 5.21
N THR A 375 -11.94 18.95 4.90
CA THR A 375 -12.52 17.63 4.63
C THR A 375 -11.96 17.06 3.33
N HIS A 376 -11.56 15.79 3.37
CA HIS A 376 -11.07 15.05 2.20
C HIS A 376 -11.88 13.76 2.03
N TYR A 377 -12.68 13.70 0.96
CA TYR A 377 -13.68 12.64 0.73
C TYR A 377 -13.57 12.08 -0.70
N CYS A 378 -12.43 11.47 -1.06
CA CYS A 378 -12.09 11.07 -2.45
C CYS A 378 -12.42 9.62 -2.83
N GLY A 379 -12.40 8.69 -1.87
CA GLY A 379 -12.57 7.25 -2.08
C GLY A 379 -11.51 6.50 -2.91
N LYS A 380 -10.72 7.19 -3.73
CA LYS A 380 -9.84 6.62 -4.77
C LYS A 380 -8.40 7.12 -4.71
N CYS A 381 -7.95 7.57 -3.54
CA CYS A 381 -6.64 8.20 -3.39
C CYS A 381 -5.43 7.29 -3.70
N GLN A 382 -5.63 5.97 -3.74
CA GLN A 382 -4.67 4.99 -4.27
C GLN A 382 -4.43 5.10 -5.78
N LEU A 383 -5.30 5.76 -6.53
CA LEU A 383 -5.20 5.91 -7.98
C LEU A 383 -4.72 7.32 -8.39
N GLY A 384 -4.21 8.10 -7.44
CA GLY A 384 -3.84 9.50 -7.60
C GLY A 384 -4.83 10.46 -6.92
N CYS A 385 -4.35 11.66 -6.59
CA CYS A 385 -5.18 12.67 -5.92
C CYS A 385 -5.80 13.63 -6.95
N ILE A 386 -7.09 13.45 -7.23
CA ILE A 386 -7.84 14.27 -8.20
C ILE A 386 -8.11 15.68 -7.67
N SER A 387 -8.42 15.81 -6.37
CA SER A 387 -8.84 17.08 -5.78
C SER A 387 -7.69 17.97 -5.31
N GLY A 388 -6.47 17.44 -5.21
CA GLY A 388 -5.30 18.14 -4.67
C GLY A 388 -5.37 18.44 -3.16
N HIS A 389 -6.41 17.99 -2.43
CA HIS A 389 -6.55 18.29 -0.99
C HIS A 389 -5.57 17.55 -0.09
N LYS A 390 -5.13 16.35 -0.52
CA LYS A 390 -4.16 15.55 0.22
C LYS A 390 -2.80 16.23 0.24
N GLN A 391 -2.32 16.58 1.42
CA GLN A 391 -1.02 17.23 1.64
C GLN A 391 0.14 16.21 1.55
N GLY A 392 0.20 15.45 0.46
CA GLY A 392 1.35 14.63 0.10
C GLY A 392 2.55 15.48 -0.33
N GLY A 393 3.66 14.84 -0.71
CA GLY A 393 4.91 15.53 -1.09
C GLY A 393 4.73 16.56 -2.19
N VAL A 394 3.91 16.25 -3.21
CA VAL A 394 3.62 17.14 -4.35
C VAL A 394 2.90 18.43 -3.95
N VAL A 395 2.05 18.40 -2.93
CA VAL A 395 1.28 19.59 -2.51
C VAL A 395 1.99 20.35 -1.39
N SER A 396 2.88 19.68 -0.66
CA SER A 396 3.60 20.22 0.49
C SER A 396 5.08 20.47 0.18
N TRP A 397 5.93 19.49 0.46
CA TRP A 397 7.38 19.68 0.53
C TRP A 397 8.05 19.93 -0.83
N LEU A 398 7.61 19.27 -1.90
CA LEU A 398 8.18 19.49 -3.23
C LEU A 398 7.80 20.87 -3.76
N LYS A 399 6.60 21.36 -3.42
CA LYS A 399 6.17 22.72 -3.72
C LYS A 399 7.06 23.71 -2.98
N ASP A 400 7.23 23.53 -1.67
CA ASP A 400 8.10 24.37 -0.85
C ASP A 400 9.56 24.37 -1.36
N ALA A 401 10.05 23.24 -1.86
CA ALA A 401 11.38 23.13 -2.46
C ALA A 401 11.46 23.92 -3.77
N ALA A 402 10.44 23.82 -4.63
CA ALA A 402 10.37 24.53 -5.90
C ALA A 402 10.32 26.05 -5.70
N GLU A 403 9.49 26.52 -4.76
CA GLU A 403 9.39 27.93 -4.38
C GLU A 403 10.71 28.47 -3.80
N ALA A 404 11.51 27.60 -3.16
CA ALA A 404 12.86 27.91 -2.69
C ALA A 404 13.96 27.75 -3.76
N GLY A 405 13.59 27.45 -5.01
CA GLY A 405 14.53 27.38 -6.14
C GLY A 405 15.18 26.02 -6.39
N ALA A 406 14.66 24.92 -5.83
CA ALA A 406 15.10 23.57 -6.20
C ALA A 406 14.75 23.24 -7.66
N ALA A 407 15.62 22.47 -8.32
CA ALA A 407 15.39 21.93 -9.65
C ALA A 407 14.90 20.48 -9.59
N PHE A 408 14.16 20.04 -10.60
CA PHE A 408 13.53 18.71 -10.64
C PHE A 408 13.80 17.98 -11.96
N MET A 409 13.95 16.66 -11.88
CA MET A 409 13.89 15.77 -13.06
C MET A 409 13.02 14.56 -12.76
N THR A 410 12.12 14.23 -13.69
CA THR A 410 11.33 12.99 -13.68
C THR A 410 11.85 12.01 -14.73
N ASN A 411 11.33 10.78 -14.77
CA ASN A 411 11.85 9.71 -15.65
C ASN A 411 13.37 9.54 -15.55
N CYS A 412 13.94 9.87 -14.39
CA CYS A 412 15.37 9.87 -14.11
C CYS A 412 15.72 8.67 -13.24
N TYR A 413 16.18 7.60 -13.88
CA TYR A 413 16.64 6.41 -13.18
C TYR A 413 18.12 6.55 -12.80
N VAL A 414 18.41 6.67 -11.51
CA VAL A 414 19.79 6.71 -11.00
C VAL A 414 20.37 5.30 -10.91
N GLU A 415 21.40 5.04 -11.71
CA GLU A 415 22.02 3.72 -11.86
C GLU A 415 23.00 3.44 -10.72
N ARG A 416 23.88 4.40 -10.40
CA ARG A 416 24.91 4.29 -9.37
C ARG A 416 25.37 5.65 -8.85
N ILE A 417 25.86 5.68 -7.62
CA ILE A 417 26.53 6.84 -7.05
C ILE A 417 27.98 6.91 -7.56
N LEU A 418 28.47 8.12 -7.81
CA LEU A 418 29.85 8.37 -8.21
C LEU A 418 30.67 8.80 -7.00
N PHE A 419 31.89 8.26 -6.88
CA PHE A 419 32.80 8.54 -5.78
C PHE A 419 34.15 9.06 -6.26
N ASP A 420 34.82 9.87 -5.43
CA ASP A 420 36.24 10.18 -5.59
C ASP A 420 37.15 9.09 -4.98
N LYS A 421 38.46 9.27 -5.09
CA LYS A 421 39.48 8.37 -4.51
C LYS A 421 39.40 8.19 -2.98
N ASN A 422 38.75 9.12 -2.28
CA ASN A 422 38.59 9.12 -0.83
C ASN A 422 37.20 8.61 -0.39
N LYS A 423 36.43 8.00 -1.31
CA LYS A 423 35.05 7.55 -1.10
C LYS A 423 34.09 8.67 -0.69
N ARG A 424 34.35 9.89 -1.14
CA ARG A 424 33.38 10.99 -1.09
C ARG A 424 32.41 10.83 -2.25
N ALA A 425 31.11 10.85 -1.98
CA ALA A 425 30.11 10.90 -3.05
C ALA A 425 30.16 12.27 -3.74
N ILE A 426 30.29 12.26 -5.06
CA ILE A 426 30.47 13.44 -5.92
C ILE A 426 29.38 13.59 -6.97
N GLY A 427 28.33 12.76 -6.93
CA GLY A 427 27.28 12.76 -7.93
C GLY A 427 26.72 11.38 -8.21
N ALA A 428 26.10 11.22 -9.38
CA ALA A 428 25.52 9.97 -9.83
C ALA A 428 25.54 9.80 -11.36
N LEU A 429 25.53 8.55 -11.82
CA LEU A 429 25.21 8.20 -13.19
C LEU A 429 23.71 7.92 -13.28
N ALA A 430 23.02 8.52 -14.24
CA ALA A 430 21.58 8.37 -14.40
C ALA A 430 21.18 8.24 -15.87
N THR A 431 19.98 7.71 -16.09
CA THR A 431 19.31 7.71 -17.39
C THR A 431 18.01 8.51 -17.28
N VAL A 432 17.86 9.55 -18.11
CA VAL A 432 16.68 10.44 -18.17
C VAL A 432 16.04 10.33 -19.54
N ASP A 433 14.76 9.94 -19.59
CA ASP A 433 14.02 9.76 -20.86
C ASP A 433 14.80 8.90 -21.89
N GLY A 434 15.53 7.88 -21.40
CA GLY A 434 16.36 6.99 -22.22
C GLY A 434 17.77 7.50 -22.56
N ARG A 435 18.14 8.73 -22.16
CA ARG A 435 19.48 9.31 -22.37
C ARG A 435 20.34 9.19 -21.12
N LYS A 436 21.59 8.74 -21.28
CA LYS A 436 22.56 8.69 -20.18
C LYS A 436 23.09 10.09 -19.86
N ILE A 437 23.13 10.44 -18.57
CA ILE A 437 23.64 11.71 -18.06
C ILE A 437 24.54 11.47 -16.84
N LYS A 438 25.43 12.43 -16.57
CA LYS A 438 26.21 12.52 -15.34
C LYS A 438 25.72 13.69 -14.52
N ILE A 439 25.34 13.45 -13.27
CA ILE A 439 24.98 14.51 -12.33
C ILE A 439 26.15 14.68 -11.38
N LEU A 440 26.74 15.87 -11.31
CA LEU A 440 27.81 16.19 -10.37
C LEU A 440 27.23 16.97 -9.19
N ALA A 441 27.56 16.54 -7.97
CA ALA A 441 27.10 17.13 -6.73
C ALA A 441 28.31 17.57 -5.90
N SER A 442 28.55 18.88 -5.85
CA SER A 442 29.78 19.42 -5.24
C SER A 442 29.83 19.24 -3.73
N LYS A 443 28.68 19.22 -3.03
CA LYS A 443 28.57 19.06 -1.57
C LYS A 443 28.13 17.65 -1.16
N GLY A 444 27.42 16.88 -1.97
CA GLY A 444 27.15 15.46 -1.72
C GLY A 444 25.81 14.95 -2.22
N VAL A 445 25.46 13.72 -1.83
CA VAL A 445 24.26 13.03 -2.30
C VAL A 445 23.39 12.57 -1.12
N VAL A 446 22.09 12.83 -1.20
CA VAL A 446 21.08 12.29 -0.28
C VAL A 446 20.23 11.29 -1.04
N VAL A 447 20.26 10.02 -0.62
CA VAL A 447 19.43 8.97 -1.21
C VAL A 447 18.10 8.91 -0.46
N SER A 448 17.00 8.93 -1.22
CA SER A 448 15.61 8.97 -0.70
C SER A 448 14.66 8.16 -1.59
N SER A 449 15.15 7.04 -2.13
CA SER A 449 14.44 6.19 -3.10
C SER A 449 13.53 5.13 -2.45
N GLY A 450 13.36 5.17 -1.12
CA GLY A 450 12.52 4.25 -0.36
C GLY A 450 13.17 2.89 -0.09
N SER A 451 12.55 2.09 0.76
CA SER A 451 13.13 0.86 1.33
C SER A 451 13.32 -0.32 0.35
N ILE A 452 13.01 -0.11 -0.93
CA ILE A 452 13.30 -1.07 -1.99
C ILE A 452 14.45 -0.56 -2.85
N GLN A 453 14.35 0.67 -3.37
CA GLN A 453 15.31 1.19 -4.34
C GLN A 453 16.54 1.83 -3.70
N THR A 454 16.43 2.39 -2.48
CA THR A 454 17.59 2.91 -1.74
C THR A 454 18.66 1.84 -1.51
N PRO A 455 18.36 0.68 -0.88
CA PRO A 455 19.36 -0.36 -0.74
C PRO A 455 19.87 -0.88 -2.09
N ALA A 456 19.01 -0.99 -3.10
CA ALA A 456 19.41 -1.45 -4.43
C ALA A 456 20.43 -0.51 -5.09
N LEU A 457 20.20 0.80 -5.03
CA LEU A 457 21.15 1.81 -5.53
C LEU A 457 22.49 1.75 -4.79
N LEU A 458 22.46 1.61 -3.47
CA LEU A 458 23.68 1.51 -2.67
C LEU A 458 24.43 0.18 -2.94
N LEU A 459 23.73 -0.94 -3.13
CA LEU A 459 24.32 -2.23 -3.49
C LEU A 459 24.95 -2.23 -4.90
N ARG A 460 24.37 -1.47 -5.84
CA ARG A 460 24.95 -1.28 -7.18
C ARG A 460 26.23 -0.43 -7.18
N SER A 461 26.56 0.22 -6.07
CA SER A 461 27.71 1.13 -5.95
C SER A 461 28.92 0.39 -5.35
N PRO A 462 29.94 -0.02 -6.14
CA PRO A 462 31.00 -0.93 -5.71
C PRO A 462 31.84 -0.45 -4.51
N GLU A 463 31.97 0.86 -4.34
CA GLU A 463 32.73 1.50 -3.27
C GLU A 463 32.16 1.21 -1.87
N LEU A 464 30.87 0.86 -1.82
CA LEU A 464 30.12 0.55 -0.61
C LEU A 464 30.09 -0.94 -0.25
N LYS A 465 30.73 -1.82 -1.05
CA LYS A 465 30.70 -3.29 -0.87
C LYS A 465 31.12 -3.80 0.52
N THR A 466 31.82 -2.99 1.29
CA THR A 466 32.26 -3.30 2.66
C THR A 466 31.14 -3.17 3.69
N ASN A 467 30.10 -2.37 3.41
CA ASN A 467 28.96 -2.18 4.29
C ASN A 467 27.95 -3.33 4.06
N LYS A 468 28.02 -4.35 4.92
CA LYS A 468 27.20 -5.56 4.81
C LYS A 468 25.76 -5.40 5.30
N MET A 469 25.44 -4.27 5.93
CA MET A 469 24.11 -3.98 6.46
C MET A 469 23.18 -3.32 5.43
N ILE A 470 23.69 -2.88 4.27
CA ILE A 470 22.86 -2.37 3.18
C ILE A 470 21.93 -3.48 2.68
N GLY A 471 20.63 -3.16 2.59
CA GLY A 471 19.58 -4.08 2.17
C GLY A 471 19.12 -5.01 3.28
N GLN A 472 19.78 -5.06 4.43
CA GLN A 472 19.38 -5.97 5.50
C GLN A 472 18.18 -5.43 6.27
N THR A 473 17.46 -6.34 6.93
CA THR A 473 16.50 -6.05 7.99
C THR A 473 15.23 -5.28 7.60
N LEU A 474 14.85 -5.42 6.33
CA LEU A 474 13.61 -4.90 5.76
C LEU A 474 12.41 -5.24 6.65
N ARG A 475 11.55 -4.25 6.86
CA ARG A 475 10.26 -4.36 7.55
C ARG A 475 9.14 -4.01 6.59
N LEU A 476 8.02 -4.73 6.67
CA LEU A 476 6.95 -4.61 5.68
C LEU A 476 5.57 -4.29 6.27
N HIS A 477 5.35 -4.48 7.57
CA HIS A 477 3.98 -4.61 8.10
C HIS A 477 3.09 -5.58 7.27
N PRO A 478 3.28 -6.91 7.37
CA PRO A 478 2.40 -7.88 6.73
C PRO A 478 0.94 -7.60 7.05
N ALA A 479 0.12 -7.54 6.02
CA ALA A 479 -1.27 -7.15 6.12
C ALA A 479 -2.19 -8.17 5.45
N THR A 480 -3.34 -8.42 6.07
CA THR A 480 -4.41 -9.23 5.48
C THR A 480 -5.77 -8.56 5.70
N ILE A 481 -6.87 -9.21 5.34
CA ILE A 481 -8.19 -8.59 5.41
C ILE A 481 -9.24 -9.44 6.11
N VAL A 482 -10.26 -8.75 6.63
CA VAL A 482 -11.56 -9.30 7.00
C VAL A 482 -12.63 -8.46 6.28
N THR A 483 -13.61 -9.11 5.66
CA THR A 483 -14.69 -8.44 4.93
C THR A 483 -16.04 -8.80 5.51
N GLY A 484 -16.87 -7.80 5.76
CA GLY A 484 -18.26 -7.96 6.17
C GLY A 484 -19.23 -7.57 5.04
N TYR A 485 -20.33 -8.31 4.91
CA TYR A 485 -21.45 -8.00 4.01
C TYR A 485 -22.69 -7.65 4.82
N TYR A 486 -23.43 -6.64 4.35
CA TYR A 486 -24.56 -6.03 5.04
C TYR A 486 -25.80 -6.04 4.14
N ASN A 487 -26.98 -5.92 4.76
CA ASN A 487 -28.26 -5.84 4.06
C ASN A 487 -28.60 -4.44 3.53
N PHE A 488 -27.75 -3.44 3.80
CA PHE A 488 -27.90 -2.07 3.29
C PHE A 488 -26.66 -1.64 2.48
N PRO A 489 -26.81 -0.64 1.58
CA PRO A 489 -25.70 -0.14 0.79
C PRO A 489 -24.56 0.46 1.64
N ILE A 490 -23.31 0.09 1.32
CA ILE A 490 -22.09 0.59 1.98
C ILE A 490 -21.25 1.45 1.04
N LYS A 491 -21.09 1.00 -0.22
CA LYS A 491 -20.25 1.60 -1.28
C LYS A 491 -18.80 1.82 -0.81
N PRO A 492 -18.00 0.75 -0.70
CA PRO A 492 -16.67 0.79 -0.07
C PRO A 492 -15.61 1.63 -0.81
N TRP A 493 -15.96 2.21 -1.95
CA TRP A 493 -15.13 3.12 -2.74
C TRP A 493 -15.44 4.60 -2.50
N GLU A 494 -16.38 4.97 -1.63
CA GLU A 494 -16.74 6.37 -1.36
C GLU A 494 -16.02 6.91 -0.11
N GLY A 495 -15.53 8.15 -0.19
CA GLY A 495 -15.12 8.93 0.99
C GLY A 495 -13.75 8.65 1.60
N GLY A 496 -13.58 9.07 2.86
CA GLY A 496 -12.32 8.92 3.59
C GLY A 496 -11.96 7.46 3.86
N LEU A 497 -10.72 7.07 3.60
CA LEU A 497 -10.29 5.67 3.59
C LEU A 497 -9.96 5.15 5.00
N LEU A 498 -8.80 5.52 5.55
CA LEU A 498 -8.37 5.15 6.90
C LEU A 498 -8.71 6.28 7.88
N THR A 499 -9.97 6.43 8.29
CA THR A 499 -10.36 7.51 9.21
C THR A 499 -10.61 7.05 10.65
N MET A 500 -10.70 5.74 10.87
CA MET A 500 -10.81 5.10 12.18
C MET A 500 -9.81 3.94 12.31
N VAL A 501 -9.30 3.71 13.53
CA VAL A 501 -8.41 2.59 13.86
C VAL A 501 -8.86 1.90 15.14
N ASP A 502 -8.99 0.58 15.07
CA ASP A 502 -9.16 -0.31 16.23
C ASP A 502 -7.79 -0.88 16.64
N ASN A 503 -7.45 -0.69 17.92
CA ASN A 503 -6.17 -1.05 18.55
C ASN A 503 -6.28 -2.28 19.48
N SER A 504 -7.39 -3.01 19.46
CA SER A 504 -7.63 -4.21 20.29
C SER A 504 -6.53 -5.26 20.16
N ALA A 505 -5.92 -5.37 18.98
CA ALA A 505 -4.83 -6.28 18.69
C ALA A 505 -3.42 -5.63 18.77
N GLU A 506 -3.26 -4.38 19.26
CA GLU A 506 -1.94 -3.68 19.26
C GLU A 506 -0.96 -4.29 20.27
N LEU A 507 -1.46 -4.78 21.40
CA LEU A 507 -0.68 -5.29 22.53
C LEU A 507 -0.87 -6.80 22.74
N VAL A 508 -0.71 -7.59 21.68
CA VAL A 508 -0.65 -9.08 21.81
C VAL A 508 0.54 -9.54 22.65
N ASP A 509 1.56 -8.69 22.79
CA ASP A 509 2.62 -8.82 23.78
C ASP A 509 3.00 -7.44 24.37
N LYS A 510 3.80 -7.48 25.44
CA LYS A 510 4.26 -6.29 26.17
C LYS A 510 5.16 -5.34 25.35
N ASP A 511 5.75 -5.84 24.27
CA ASP A 511 6.68 -5.08 23.42
C ASP A 511 5.94 -4.45 22.21
N GLY A 512 4.63 -4.68 22.12
CA GLY A 512 3.72 -4.12 21.13
C GLY A 512 3.92 -4.71 19.74
N TRP A 513 4.17 -6.02 19.64
CA TRP A 513 4.25 -6.74 18.36
C TRP A 513 2.88 -7.22 17.87
N GLY A 514 1.91 -6.31 17.85
CA GLY A 514 0.51 -6.54 17.52
C GLY A 514 0.08 -6.03 16.14
N CYS A 515 -1.24 -5.96 15.94
CA CYS A 515 -1.90 -5.45 14.75
C CYS A 515 -2.65 -4.12 15.01
N LYS A 516 -2.78 -3.32 13.94
CA LYS A 516 -3.81 -2.29 13.82
C LYS A 516 -4.89 -2.73 12.84
N ILE A 517 -6.12 -2.35 13.12
CA ILE A 517 -7.30 -2.69 12.33
C ILE A 517 -7.90 -1.40 11.79
N GLU A 518 -7.92 -1.25 10.47
CA GLU A 518 -8.33 0.00 9.81
C GLU A 518 -9.20 -0.33 8.57
N VAL A 519 -9.93 0.66 8.03
CA VAL A 519 -10.75 0.45 6.80
C VAL A 519 -9.97 0.79 5.54
N ILE A 520 -9.95 -0.12 4.56
CA ILE A 520 -9.25 0.13 3.29
C ILE A 520 -10.15 0.65 2.19
N ALA A 521 -9.55 1.41 1.28
CA ALA A 521 -10.10 1.63 -0.05
C ALA A 521 -10.14 0.30 -0.77
N SER A 522 -11.31 -0.31 -0.84
CA SER A 522 -11.44 -1.63 -1.43
C SER A 522 -11.61 -1.44 -2.92
N SER A 523 -10.56 -1.21 -3.71
CA SER A 523 -10.70 -1.26 -5.18
C SER A 523 -11.19 -2.67 -5.58
N PRO A 524 -12.06 -2.81 -6.58
CA PRO A 524 -12.58 -4.12 -7.01
C PRO A 524 -11.50 -5.20 -7.16
N SER A 525 -10.35 -4.85 -7.73
CA SER A 525 -9.26 -5.81 -7.93
C SER A 525 -8.61 -6.27 -6.64
N LEU A 526 -8.33 -5.35 -5.70
CA LEU A 526 -7.77 -5.71 -4.40
C LEU A 526 -8.79 -6.48 -3.56
N HIS A 527 -10.07 -6.07 -3.58
CA HIS A 527 -11.15 -6.79 -2.93
C HIS A 527 -11.19 -8.25 -3.41
N ALA A 528 -11.27 -8.46 -4.72
CA ALA A 528 -11.38 -9.78 -5.32
C ALA A 528 -10.18 -10.67 -4.98
N ALA A 529 -8.96 -10.14 -5.07
CA ALA A 529 -7.73 -10.92 -4.92
C ALA A 529 -7.44 -11.34 -3.47
N PHE A 530 -7.84 -10.52 -2.49
CA PHE A 530 -7.59 -10.79 -1.07
C PHE A 530 -8.74 -11.54 -0.40
N ASN A 531 -9.98 -11.44 -0.90
CA ASN A 531 -11.11 -12.09 -0.27
C ASN A 531 -11.07 -13.63 -0.45
N ASN A 532 -11.78 -14.33 0.42
CA ASN A 532 -11.90 -15.78 0.34
C ASN A 532 -12.48 -16.22 -1.01
N PHE A 533 -11.88 -17.26 -1.60
CA PHE A 533 -12.28 -17.85 -2.87
C PHE A 533 -12.69 -19.31 -2.65
N ALA A 534 -13.97 -19.51 -2.34
CA ALA A 534 -14.53 -20.83 -2.05
C ALA A 534 -15.03 -21.56 -3.31
N SER A 535 -15.63 -20.83 -4.26
CA SER A 535 -15.94 -21.32 -5.59
C SER A 535 -16.05 -20.16 -6.58
N PRO A 536 -15.99 -20.39 -7.90
CA PRO A 536 -16.11 -19.30 -8.88
C PRO A 536 -17.52 -18.69 -8.88
N LYS A 537 -18.54 -19.52 -8.68
CA LYS A 537 -19.93 -19.08 -8.49
C LYS A 537 -20.08 -18.19 -7.26
N GLU A 538 -19.57 -18.63 -6.12
CA GLU A 538 -19.65 -17.85 -4.88
C GLU A 538 -18.84 -16.56 -4.97
N HIS A 539 -17.68 -16.59 -5.64
CA HIS A 539 -16.91 -15.40 -5.92
C HIS A 539 -17.72 -14.37 -6.72
N LYS A 540 -18.32 -14.74 -7.85
CA LYS A 540 -19.17 -13.83 -8.63
C LYS A 540 -20.40 -13.36 -7.83
N SER A 541 -21.04 -14.25 -7.08
CA SER A 541 -22.19 -13.92 -6.22
C SER A 541 -21.85 -12.85 -5.18
N ARG A 542 -20.70 -13.01 -4.50
CA ARG A 542 -20.20 -12.04 -3.52
C ARG A 542 -19.77 -10.73 -4.18
N MET A 543 -19.17 -10.78 -5.35
CA MET A 543 -18.79 -9.59 -6.10
C MET A 543 -20.02 -8.76 -6.50
N LEU A 544 -21.17 -9.37 -6.81
CA LEU A 544 -22.42 -8.58 -6.98
C LEU A 544 -22.89 -7.88 -5.71
N ARG A 545 -22.51 -8.38 -4.52
CA ARG A 545 -22.73 -7.70 -3.22
C ARG A 545 -21.60 -6.76 -2.81
N TYR A 546 -20.61 -6.48 -3.67
CA TYR A 546 -19.47 -5.63 -3.34
C TYR A 546 -19.89 -4.23 -2.83
N SER A 547 -20.92 -3.63 -3.44
CA SER A 547 -21.52 -2.36 -2.99
C SER A 547 -22.17 -2.40 -1.60
N HIS A 548 -22.42 -3.59 -1.05
CA HIS A 548 -23.00 -3.86 0.28
C HIS A 548 -21.95 -4.46 1.23
N SER A 549 -20.67 -4.26 0.94
CA SER A 549 -19.57 -4.77 1.74
C SER A 549 -18.59 -3.67 2.11
N TYR A 550 -17.81 -3.89 3.17
CA TYR A 550 -16.53 -3.19 3.34
C TYR A 550 -15.50 -4.13 3.95
N THR A 551 -14.24 -3.73 3.80
CA THR A 551 -13.09 -4.53 4.17
C THR A 551 -12.26 -3.78 5.22
N MET A 552 -11.97 -4.47 6.32
CA MET A 552 -10.95 -4.07 7.28
C MET A 552 -9.60 -4.69 6.88
N VAL A 553 -8.53 -3.91 6.96
CA VAL A 553 -7.15 -4.41 6.89
C VAL A 553 -6.62 -4.64 8.29
N ILE A 554 -5.93 -5.76 8.45
CA ILE A 554 -5.23 -6.17 9.66
C ILE A 554 -3.74 -5.98 9.39
N ILE A 555 -3.12 -4.96 9.99
CA ILE A 555 -1.74 -4.56 9.72
C ILE A 555 -0.86 -4.99 10.89
N CYS A 556 -0.06 -6.05 10.70
CA CYS A 556 0.85 -6.57 11.73
C CYS A 556 2.14 -5.73 11.81
N ARG A 557 2.56 -5.32 13.00
CA ARG A 557 3.93 -4.83 13.22
C ARG A 557 4.87 -6.04 13.22
N ASP A 558 5.66 -6.20 12.17
CA ASP A 558 6.51 -7.38 11.99
C ASP A 558 7.76 -7.37 12.87
N ARG A 559 7.88 -8.43 13.67
CA ARG A 559 9.01 -8.66 14.58
C ARG A 559 10.25 -9.17 13.86
N ASP A 560 10.07 -10.01 12.86
CA ASP A 560 11.16 -10.61 12.08
C ASP A 560 11.16 -10.01 10.67
N GLY A 561 12.35 -9.76 10.13
CA GLY A 561 12.53 -8.91 8.94
C GLY A 561 13.05 -9.70 7.76
N GLY A 562 13.00 -9.08 6.59
CA GLY A 562 13.59 -9.62 5.36
C GLY A 562 14.85 -8.85 4.96
N ARG A 563 15.16 -8.91 3.67
CA ARG A 563 16.23 -8.15 3.05
C ARG A 563 15.90 -7.80 1.60
N ILE A 564 16.61 -6.80 1.08
CA ILE A 564 16.68 -6.48 -0.33
C ILE A 564 17.98 -7.04 -0.89
N VAL A 565 17.86 -7.76 -2.00
CA VAL A 565 18.98 -8.27 -2.79
C VAL A 565 18.90 -7.74 -4.21
N LEU A 566 19.99 -7.88 -4.97
CA LEU A 566 19.99 -7.58 -6.40
C LEU A 566 19.87 -8.88 -7.20
N ASP A 567 19.12 -8.85 -8.30
CA ASP A 567 19.20 -9.89 -9.32
C ASP A 567 20.40 -9.68 -10.25
N GLU A 568 20.56 -10.59 -11.22
CA GLU A 568 21.63 -10.56 -12.23
C GLU A 568 21.62 -9.28 -13.09
N LYS A 569 20.48 -8.59 -13.19
CA LYS A 569 20.30 -7.33 -13.92
C LYS A 569 20.48 -6.10 -13.01
N GLY A 570 20.85 -6.30 -11.74
CA GLY A 570 21.01 -5.24 -10.75
C GLY A 570 19.69 -4.62 -10.26
N GLN A 571 18.55 -5.30 -10.46
CA GLN A 571 17.24 -4.87 -10.00
C GLN A 571 16.96 -5.35 -8.58
N ALA A 572 16.23 -4.54 -7.81
CA ALA A 572 15.86 -4.86 -6.44
C ALA A 572 14.93 -6.09 -6.38
N ARG A 573 15.23 -7.02 -5.49
CA ARG A 573 14.38 -8.18 -5.16
C ARG A 573 14.15 -8.27 -3.66
N ILE A 574 12.93 -8.68 -3.30
CA ILE A 574 12.45 -8.69 -1.92
C ILE A 574 12.54 -10.13 -1.40
N ASP A 575 13.48 -10.37 -0.50
CA ASP A 575 13.63 -11.65 0.19
C ASP A 575 13.01 -11.52 1.58
N TYR A 576 11.76 -11.98 1.72
CA TYR A 576 10.97 -11.84 2.93
C TYR A 576 10.00 -13.02 3.03
N THR A 577 9.93 -13.60 4.23
CA THR A 577 8.94 -14.62 4.60
C THR A 577 8.36 -14.26 5.95
N ILE A 578 7.04 -14.29 6.09
CA ILE A 578 6.37 -13.99 7.35
C ILE A 578 6.72 -15.02 8.44
N SER A 579 7.13 -14.54 9.62
CA SER A 579 7.55 -15.41 10.71
C SER A 579 6.37 -16.11 11.38
N PRO A 580 6.59 -17.28 12.02
CA PRO A 580 5.55 -17.93 12.83
C PRO A 580 5.00 -17.05 13.94
N PHE A 581 5.77 -16.06 14.42
CA PHE A 581 5.30 -15.11 15.42
C PHE A 581 4.29 -14.15 14.81
N ASP A 582 4.66 -13.47 13.72
CA ASP A 582 3.81 -12.50 13.03
C ASP A 582 2.53 -13.16 12.49
N GLN A 583 2.61 -14.43 12.10
CA GLN A 583 1.44 -15.22 11.72
C GLN A 583 0.43 -15.39 12.88
N ARG A 584 0.89 -15.65 14.11
CA ARG A 584 -0.01 -15.75 15.27
C ARG A 584 -0.62 -14.39 15.61
N THR A 585 0.15 -13.32 15.48
CA THR A 585 -0.33 -11.96 15.67
C THR A 585 -1.42 -11.61 14.65
N LEU A 586 -1.23 -11.94 13.36
CA LEU A 586 -2.26 -11.74 12.34
C LEU A 586 -3.56 -12.48 12.67
N VAL A 587 -3.49 -13.70 13.19
CA VAL A 587 -4.70 -14.44 13.62
C VAL A 587 -5.45 -13.68 14.71
N GLN A 588 -4.77 -13.08 15.68
CA GLN A 588 -5.43 -12.26 16.71
C GLN A 588 -6.11 -11.04 16.09
N GLY A 589 -5.42 -10.34 15.18
CA GLY A 589 -6.03 -9.21 14.47
C GLY A 589 -7.25 -9.61 13.61
N ILE A 590 -7.21 -10.78 12.96
CA ILE A 590 -8.36 -11.32 12.21
C ILE A 590 -9.56 -11.56 13.13
N LEU A 591 -9.34 -12.13 14.33
CA LEU A 591 -10.40 -12.39 15.30
C LEU A 591 -11.04 -11.08 15.77
N CYS A 592 -10.23 -10.10 16.18
CA CYS A 592 -10.74 -8.78 16.59
C CYS A 592 -11.49 -8.07 15.45
N GLY A 593 -10.99 -8.12 14.21
CA GLY A 593 -11.69 -7.55 13.05
C GLY A 593 -13.03 -8.26 12.77
N ALA A 594 -13.09 -9.58 12.98
CA ALA A 594 -14.33 -10.33 12.86
C ALA A 594 -15.33 -9.99 13.97
N ASP A 595 -14.87 -9.78 15.21
CA ASP A 595 -15.72 -9.35 16.33
C ASP A 595 -16.34 -7.97 16.03
N ALA A 596 -15.53 -7.03 15.54
CA ALA A 596 -16.00 -5.71 15.13
C ALA A 596 -17.05 -5.78 14.01
N HIS A 597 -16.83 -6.59 12.97
CA HIS A 597 -17.82 -6.82 11.92
C HIS A 597 -19.13 -7.43 12.46
N LEU A 598 -19.04 -8.41 13.36
CA LEU A 598 -20.20 -9.06 13.94
C LEU A 598 -21.05 -8.07 14.76
N MET A 599 -20.39 -7.25 15.58
CA MET A 599 -21.04 -6.23 16.41
C MET A 599 -21.55 -5.02 15.62
N ALA A 600 -20.96 -4.76 14.45
CA ALA A 600 -21.48 -3.81 13.47
C ALA A 600 -22.73 -4.32 12.73
N GLY A 601 -23.11 -5.59 12.93
CA GLY A 601 -24.32 -6.19 12.35
C GLY A 601 -24.12 -6.87 11.00
N ALA A 602 -22.88 -7.24 10.63
CA ALA A 602 -22.64 -7.98 9.39
C ALA A 602 -23.49 -9.26 9.32
N GLU A 603 -24.02 -9.56 8.13
CA GLU A 603 -24.73 -10.81 7.84
C GLU A 603 -23.77 -11.93 7.48
N VAL A 604 -22.68 -11.59 6.80
CA VAL A 604 -21.65 -12.53 6.36
C VAL A 604 -20.29 -11.94 6.67
N ILE A 605 -19.40 -12.76 7.23
CA ILE A 605 -18.01 -12.39 7.53
C ILE A 605 -17.07 -13.36 6.81
N CYS A 606 -16.12 -12.81 6.07
CA CYS A 606 -15.11 -13.55 5.33
C CYS A 606 -13.70 -13.13 5.77
N THR A 607 -12.84 -14.11 6.09
CA THR A 607 -11.39 -13.89 6.24
C THR A 607 -10.68 -14.18 4.91
N ALA A 608 -9.42 -13.81 4.75
CA ALA A 608 -8.64 -14.14 3.55
C ALA A 608 -8.11 -15.59 3.50
N GLN A 609 -8.44 -16.44 4.48
CA GLN A 609 -7.93 -17.81 4.56
C GLN A 609 -8.72 -18.74 3.65
N ALA A 610 -8.05 -19.37 2.67
CA ALA A 610 -8.72 -20.19 1.66
C ALA A 610 -9.50 -21.39 2.25
N SER A 611 -9.08 -21.92 3.40
CA SER A 611 -9.71 -23.09 4.04
C SER A 611 -10.84 -22.72 5.01
N VAL A 612 -11.06 -21.45 5.29
CA VAL A 612 -12.07 -21.01 6.26
C VAL A 612 -13.34 -20.60 5.52
N PRO A 613 -14.48 -21.27 5.72
CA PRO A 613 -15.74 -20.86 5.09
C PRO A 613 -16.20 -19.50 5.62
N ALA A 614 -17.06 -18.81 4.87
CA ALA A 614 -17.73 -17.62 5.39
C ALA A 614 -18.54 -17.96 6.66
N PHE A 615 -18.55 -17.02 7.60
CA PHE A 615 -19.51 -17.04 8.69
C PHE A 615 -20.82 -16.40 8.22
N VAL A 616 -21.96 -17.06 8.46
CA VAL A 616 -23.29 -16.54 8.13
C VAL A 616 -24.04 -16.31 9.44
N ALA A 617 -24.36 -15.05 9.71
CA ALA A 617 -24.86 -14.60 10.99
C ALA A 617 -26.39 -14.53 11.06
N SER A 618 -27.11 -14.72 9.94
CA SER A 618 -28.58 -14.58 9.86
C SER A 618 -29.37 -15.51 10.80
N SER A 619 -28.76 -16.56 11.32
CA SER A 619 -29.35 -17.47 12.32
C SER A 619 -29.09 -17.07 13.78
N LEU A 620 -28.27 -16.04 14.03
CA LEU A 620 -27.92 -15.62 15.38
C LEU A 620 -29.07 -14.85 16.03
N THR A 621 -29.27 -15.07 17.33
CA THR A 621 -30.20 -14.24 18.10
C THR A 621 -29.73 -12.78 18.07
N ALA A 622 -30.58 -11.90 17.56
CA ALA A 622 -30.39 -10.47 17.71
C ALA A 622 -30.41 -10.14 19.20
N SER A 623 -29.40 -9.44 19.69
CA SER A 623 -29.52 -8.83 21.02
C SER A 623 -30.72 -7.88 20.98
N LYS A 624 -31.63 -7.99 21.95
CA LYS A 624 -32.80 -7.10 22.01
C LYS A 624 -32.30 -5.65 21.97
N PRO A 625 -32.83 -4.79 21.10
CA PRO A 625 -32.51 -3.37 21.17
C PRO A 625 -32.82 -2.87 22.59
N PRO A 626 -32.02 -1.94 23.15
CA PRO A 626 -32.40 -1.31 24.40
C PRO A 626 -33.83 -0.78 24.28
N ALA A 627 -34.65 -1.01 25.31
CA ALA A 627 -36.09 -0.78 25.25
C ALA A 627 -36.43 0.58 24.65
N THR A 628 -37.24 0.57 23.58
CA THR A 628 -37.70 1.74 22.84
C THR A 628 -38.57 2.62 23.74
N GLY A 629 -37.93 3.56 24.42
CA GLY A 629 -38.56 4.57 25.27
C GLY A 629 -37.65 5.75 25.60
N ALA A 630 -36.36 5.70 25.24
CA ALA A 630 -35.51 6.88 25.28
C ALA A 630 -35.75 7.69 23.98
N PRO A 631 -36.21 8.96 24.07
CA PRO A 631 -36.30 9.82 22.89
C PRO A 631 -34.93 9.89 22.23
N ALA A 632 -34.88 10.07 20.91
CA ALA A 632 -33.65 10.43 20.20
C ALA A 632 -32.99 11.56 20.99
N ALA A 633 -31.90 11.25 21.69
CA ALA A 633 -31.27 12.21 22.58
C ALA A 633 -30.80 13.36 21.70
N THR A 634 -31.49 14.50 21.83
CA THR A 634 -30.88 15.81 21.57
C THR A 634 -29.51 15.78 22.25
N ILE A 635 -28.47 16.08 21.47
CA ILE A 635 -27.10 16.28 21.94
C ILE A 635 -27.17 17.02 23.29
N PRO A 636 -26.66 16.45 24.39
CA PRO A 636 -26.80 17.08 25.69
C PRO A 636 -26.00 18.40 25.70
N PRO A 637 -26.46 19.43 26.44
CA PRO A 637 -25.68 20.64 26.64
C PRO A 637 -24.38 20.30 27.38
N ALA A 638 -23.34 21.08 27.10
CA ALA A 638 -21.92 20.79 27.31
C ALA A 638 -21.43 20.51 28.76
N ASP A 639 -22.31 20.38 29.75
CA ASP A 639 -21.94 20.54 31.17
C ASP A 639 -22.18 19.31 32.08
N SER A 640 -22.40 18.10 31.55
CA SER A 640 -22.53 16.89 32.41
C SER A 640 -21.18 16.24 32.75
N ILE A 641 -20.79 16.29 34.03
CA ILE A 641 -19.47 15.95 34.60
C ILE A 641 -19.23 14.41 34.76
N TYR A 642 -19.91 13.58 33.97
CA TYR A 642 -19.56 12.17 33.76
C TYR A 642 -19.47 11.88 32.26
N THR A 643 -18.46 12.43 31.61
CA THR A 643 -18.13 12.09 30.23
C THR A 643 -17.47 10.72 30.19
N GLU A 644 -18.22 9.68 29.82
CA GLU A 644 -17.63 8.56 29.07
C GLU A 644 -16.95 9.18 27.84
N THR A 645 -15.62 9.19 27.80
CA THR A 645 -14.82 9.86 26.76
C THR A 645 -14.79 9.09 25.44
N THR A 646 -15.89 8.43 25.06
CA THR A 646 -16.07 7.66 23.83
C THR A 646 -16.73 8.45 22.71
N GLN A 647 -16.71 9.80 22.77
CA GLN A 647 -17.15 10.64 21.67
C GLN A 647 -16.21 10.46 20.47
N VAL A 648 -16.50 9.45 19.64
CA VAL A 648 -15.99 9.36 18.27
C VAL A 648 -16.71 10.46 17.51
N PRO A 649 -16.03 11.53 17.08
CA PRO A 649 -16.69 12.66 16.42
C PRO A 649 -17.36 12.20 15.12
N ALA A 650 -18.58 12.68 14.85
CA ALA A 650 -19.23 12.63 13.54
C ALA A 650 -19.25 11.25 12.83
N THR A 651 -19.36 10.14 13.54
CA THR A 651 -19.74 8.86 12.91
C THR A 651 -21.21 8.93 12.53
N PHE A 652 -21.53 8.74 11.26
CA PHE A 652 -22.89 8.44 10.85
C PHE A 652 -23.25 7.09 11.47
N THR A 653 -24.13 7.06 12.47
CA THR A 653 -24.64 5.80 13.00
C THR A 653 -25.78 5.32 12.10
N PRO A 654 -25.61 4.26 11.30
CA PRO A 654 -26.72 3.74 10.52
C PRO A 654 -27.76 3.19 11.51
N VAL A 655 -28.99 3.71 11.44
CA VAL A 655 -30.10 3.39 12.36
C VAL A 655 -30.51 1.90 12.29
N GLU A 656 -30.05 1.17 11.27
CA GLU A 656 -30.51 -0.18 10.93
C GLU A 656 -29.57 -1.33 11.35
N THR A 657 -28.50 -1.07 12.11
CA THR A 657 -27.58 -2.15 12.55
C THR A 657 -28.00 -2.81 13.86
N VAL A 658 -28.18 -4.13 13.83
CA VAL A 658 -28.49 -4.92 15.02
C VAL A 658 -27.23 -5.67 15.49
N PRO A 659 -26.71 -5.39 16.70
CA PRO A 659 -25.57 -6.13 17.23
C PRO A 659 -25.94 -7.59 17.53
N ARG A 660 -24.97 -8.48 17.36
CA ARG A 660 -25.13 -9.93 17.58
C ARG A 660 -24.34 -10.39 18.80
N ASP A 661 -24.50 -11.65 19.20
CA ASP A 661 -23.82 -12.20 20.37
C ASP A 661 -22.42 -12.76 20.02
N LEU A 662 -21.37 -12.18 20.63
CA LEU A 662 -19.98 -12.67 20.51
C LEU A 662 -19.78 -14.03 21.16
N ASN A 663 -20.68 -14.46 22.07
CA ASN A 663 -20.60 -15.73 22.79
C ASN A 663 -21.41 -16.85 22.12
N ASP A 664 -22.06 -16.58 20.99
CA ASP A 664 -22.80 -17.59 20.26
C ASP A 664 -21.91 -18.79 19.90
N ALA A 665 -22.42 -20.00 20.11
CA ALA A 665 -21.66 -21.24 19.93
C ALA A 665 -21.20 -21.43 18.48
N ALA A 666 -22.04 -21.10 17.49
CA ALA A 666 -21.69 -21.22 16.08
C ALA A 666 -20.60 -20.22 15.69
N TYR A 667 -20.65 -19.01 16.26
CA TYR A 667 -19.59 -18.01 16.06
C TYR A 667 -18.26 -18.46 16.69
N LYS A 668 -18.28 -18.95 17.93
CA LYS A 668 -17.08 -19.49 18.58
C LYS A 668 -16.50 -20.69 17.84
N ASP A 669 -17.34 -21.57 17.29
CA ASP A 669 -16.87 -22.69 16.48
C ASP A 669 -16.28 -22.25 15.14
N TRP A 670 -16.80 -21.19 14.54
CA TRP A 670 -16.18 -20.57 13.38
C TRP A 670 -14.83 -19.91 13.72
N GLN A 671 -14.71 -19.20 14.84
CA GLN A 671 -13.43 -18.63 15.30
C GLN A 671 -12.37 -19.73 15.53
N LYS A 672 -12.75 -20.91 16.04
CA LYS A 672 -11.82 -22.06 16.15
C LYS A 672 -11.28 -22.49 14.78
N LYS A 673 -12.08 -22.44 13.72
CA LYS A 673 -11.64 -22.74 12.34
C LYS A 673 -10.63 -21.70 11.84
N VAL A 674 -10.87 -20.41 12.12
CA VAL A 674 -9.93 -19.32 11.84
C VAL A 674 -8.59 -19.57 12.52
N VAL A 675 -8.60 -19.91 13.81
CA VAL A 675 -7.38 -20.21 14.58
C VAL A 675 -6.67 -21.44 14.03
N THR A 676 -7.41 -22.50 13.70
CA THR A 676 -6.86 -23.76 13.19
C THR A 676 -6.20 -23.59 11.82
N ALA A 677 -6.80 -22.79 10.94
CA ALA A 677 -6.22 -22.51 9.62
C ALA A 677 -4.93 -21.69 9.71
N GLY A 678 -4.80 -20.82 10.72
CA GLY A 678 -3.62 -19.98 10.94
C GLY A 678 -3.38 -18.97 9.81
N ALA A 679 -2.20 -18.35 9.79
CA ALA A 679 -1.82 -17.31 8.81
C ALA A 679 -0.63 -17.75 7.94
N GLN A 680 -0.55 -19.04 7.60
CA GLN A 680 0.56 -19.57 6.80
C GLN A 680 0.57 -18.96 5.38
N PRO A 681 1.77 -18.75 4.79
CA PRO A 681 1.90 -18.35 3.40
C PRO A 681 1.08 -19.22 2.44
N TYR A 682 0.54 -18.59 1.40
CA TYR A 682 -0.25 -19.20 0.33
C TYR A 682 -1.63 -19.74 0.74
N ILE A 683 -1.90 -19.90 2.03
CA ILE A 683 -3.24 -20.18 2.58
C ILE A 683 -3.97 -18.87 2.88
N LEU A 684 -3.23 -17.90 3.41
CA LEU A 684 -3.67 -16.53 3.64
C LEU A 684 -3.09 -15.61 2.57
N SER A 685 -3.94 -14.76 1.97
CA SER A 685 -3.46 -13.65 1.13
C SER A 685 -2.84 -12.57 2.02
N ILE A 686 -1.57 -12.24 1.79
CA ILE A 686 -0.80 -11.27 2.57
C ILE A 686 -0.23 -10.21 1.64
N GLY A 687 -0.38 -8.94 2.01
CA GLY A 687 0.14 -7.79 1.31
C GLY A 687 0.93 -6.84 2.21
N SER A 688 1.54 -5.82 1.62
CA SER A 688 2.18 -4.72 2.35
C SER A 688 2.19 -3.44 1.52
N ALA A 689 1.98 -2.30 2.17
CA ALA A 689 2.24 -0.97 1.61
C ALA A 689 3.28 -0.17 2.44
N HIS A 690 3.92 -0.81 3.43
CA HIS A 690 4.73 -0.14 4.45
C HIS A 690 6.16 -0.68 4.48
N GLN A 691 6.99 -0.31 3.50
CA GLN A 691 8.37 -0.79 3.42
C GLN A 691 9.31 0.13 4.21
N MET A 692 10.06 -0.42 5.17
CA MET A 692 10.91 0.34 6.12
C MET A 692 12.24 -0.38 6.40
N ALA A 693 13.19 0.33 7.01
CA ALA A 693 14.36 -0.19 7.72
C ALA A 693 15.39 -1.04 6.94
N SER A 694 15.32 -1.08 5.61
CA SER A 694 16.25 -1.85 4.77
C SER A 694 17.68 -1.29 4.73
N CYS A 695 17.89 -0.08 5.26
CA CYS A 695 19.20 0.57 5.44
C CYS A 695 19.21 1.26 6.82
N ARG A 696 18.88 0.53 7.89
CA ARG A 696 18.64 1.14 9.19
C ARG A 696 19.82 1.98 9.72
N MET A 697 19.51 3.07 10.42
CA MET A 697 20.46 3.73 11.33
C MET A 697 20.79 2.82 12.51
N GLY A 698 22.04 2.88 12.96
CA GLY A 698 22.49 2.17 14.16
C GLY A 698 23.78 2.73 14.73
N ALA A 699 24.06 2.39 15.98
CA ALA A 699 25.23 2.89 16.73
C ALA A 699 26.58 2.60 16.06
N ASN A 700 26.68 1.55 15.23
CA ASN A 700 27.91 1.15 14.56
C ASN A 700 27.62 0.33 13.28
N PRO A 701 28.64 0.10 12.43
CA PRO A 701 28.47 -0.61 11.15
C PRO A 701 28.02 -2.08 11.23
N LYS A 702 28.07 -2.72 12.42
CA LYS A 702 27.53 -4.07 12.63
C LYS A 702 26.04 -4.08 12.92
N VAL A 703 25.49 -2.94 13.38
CA VAL A 703 24.09 -2.79 13.78
C VAL A 703 23.25 -2.18 12.67
N GLY A 704 23.80 -1.25 11.90
CA GLY A 704 23.06 -0.55 10.84
C GLY A 704 23.91 -0.22 9.61
N ALA A 705 23.24 0.06 8.50
CA ALA A 705 23.86 0.53 7.27
C ALA A 705 24.29 1.99 7.38
N LEU A 706 23.63 2.75 8.27
CA LEU A 706 23.86 4.16 8.50
C LEU A 706 24.29 4.42 9.94
N ASP A 707 25.01 5.51 10.14
CA ASP A 707 25.25 6.06 11.48
C ASP A 707 23.95 6.65 12.08
N PRO A 708 23.93 7.01 13.38
CA PRO A 708 22.74 7.59 14.01
C PRO A 708 22.27 8.93 13.42
N GLU A 709 23.06 9.55 12.55
CA GLU A 709 22.75 10.83 11.90
C GLU A 709 22.34 10.67 10.42
N GLY A 710 22.30 9.43 9.92
CA GLY A 710 21.86 9.08 8.56
C GLY A 710 22.98 9.00 7.52
N ARG A 711 24.26 9.06 7.91
CA ARG A 711 25.40 8.89 6.97
C ARG A 711 25.61 7.43 6.63
N VAL A 712 25.93 7.13 5.38
CA VAL A 712 26.27 5.77 4.96
C VAL A 712 27.66 5.38 5.46
N TRP A 713 27.75 4.35 6.32
CA TRP A 713 29.03 3.85 6.80
C TRP A 713 29.95 3.44 5.64
N GLY A 714 31.23 3.81 5.74
CA GLY A 714 32.25 3.50 4.72
C GLY A 714 32.32 4.48 3.56
N SER A 715 31.62 5.62 3.66
CA SER A 715 31.65 6.70 2.66
C SER A 715 31.64 8.09 3.32
N LYS A 716 31.88 9.13 2.52
CA LYS A 716 31.75 10.53 2.92
C LYS A 716 30.72 11.23 2.03
N ASN A 717 29.99 12.19 2.60
CA ASN A 717 29.03 13.04 1.90
C ASN A 717 27.91 12.26 1.18
N LEU A 718 27.52 11.14 1.77
CA LEU A 718 26.41 10.31 1.33
C LEU A 718 25.51 10.02 2.53
N TRP A 719 24.24 10.42 2.40
CA TRP A 719 23.22 10.24 3.44
C TRP A 719 22.02 9.50 2.89
N VAL A 720 21.22 8.92 3.79
CA VAL A 720 19.91 8.35 3.46
C VAL A 720 18.84 9.02 4.29
N ALA A 721 17.82 9.58 3.63
CA ALA A 721 16.76 10.36 4.25
C ALA A 721 15.38 9.84 3.84
N ASP A 722 15.09 8.56 4.09
CA ASP A 722 13.78 7.95 3.81
C ASP A 722 13.43 6.83 4.82
N ALA A 723 12.38 6.07 4.53
CA ALA A 723 11.89 4.99 5.40
C ALA A 723 12.91 3.86 5.60
N SER A 724 13.88 3.69 4.69
CA SER A 724 14.92 2.67 4.81
C SER A 724 15.85 2.96 5.98
N ALA A 725 15.99 4.24 6.38
CA ALA A 725 16.85 4.68 7.48
C ALA A 725 16.24 4.40 8.86
N MET A 726 14.95 4.07 8.96
CA MET A 726 14.32 3.77 10.25
C MET A 726 14.99 2.56 10.94
N PRO A 727 15.15 2.56 12.27
CA PRO A 727 15.76 1.43 12.99
C PRO A 727 14.98 0.12 12.89
N GLU A 728 13.65 0.18 12.83
CA GLU A 728 12.76 -0.99 12.83
C GLU A 728 11.34 -0.60 12.37
N SER A 729 10.40 -1.54 12.42
CA SER A 729 8.98 -1.38 12.11
C SER A 729 8.29 -0.38 13.06
N SER A 730 7.55 0.57 12.51
CA SER A 730 7.01 1.72 13.26
C SER A 730 5.71 1.43 14.02
N GLY A 731 5.01 0.36 13.65
CA GLY A 731 3.69 0.01 14.21
C GLY A 731 2.55 0.93 13.75
N VAL A 732 2.82 1.90 12.88
CA VAL A 732 1.86 2.87 12.33
C VAL A 732 2.14 3.09 10.84
N ASN A 733 1.25 3.75 10.10
CA ASN A 733 1.55 4.13 8.71
C ASN A 733 2.81 5.03 8.68
N PRO A 734 3.85 4.70 7.89
CA PRO A 734 5.18 5.25 8.09
C PRO A 734 5.39 6.65 7.49
N MET A 735 4.39 7.27 6.86
CA MET A 735 4.57 8.53 6.13
C MET A 735 5.15 9.64 7.00
N ILE A 736 4.46 10.00 8.10
CA ILE A 736 4.90 11.12 8.93
C ILE A 736 6.18 10.80 9.70
N THR A 737 6.38 9.53 10.08
CA THR A 737 7.63 9.03 10.67
C THR A 737 8.78 9.18 9.69
N THR A 738 8.56 8.85 8.41
CA THR A 738 9.56 8.98 7.34
C THR A 738 9.95 10.44 7.14
N MET A 739 8.94 11.32 7.06
CA MET A 739 9.16 12.75 6.90
C MET A 739 9.91 13.36 8.10
N ALA A 740 9.57 12.96 9.33
CA ALA A 740 10.27 13.43 10.53
C ALA A 740 11.71 12.89 10.62
N THR A 741 11.95 11.63 10.24
CA THR A 741 13.30 11.07 10.11
C THR A 741 14.10 11.84 9.06
N ALA A 742 13.52 12.07 7.87
CA ALA A 742 14.17 12.79 6.79
C ALA A 742 14.50 14.25 7.16
N ARG A 743 13.62 14.92 7.91
CA ARG A 743 13.89 16.26 8.46
C ARG A 743 15.08 16.27 9.41
N GLY A 744 15.17 15.28 10.30
CA GLY A 744 16.33 15.10 11.18
C GLY A 744 17.63 14.89 10.41
N VAL A 745 17.62 14.01 9.39
CA VAL A 745 18.78 13.78 8.52
C VAL A 745 19.13 15.04 7.73
N ALA A 746 18.17 15.75 7.17
CA ALA A 746 18.40 16.98 6.42
C ALA A 746 19.05 18.08 7.27
N ARG A 747 18.71 18.15 8.57
CA ARG A 747 19.40 19.02 9.54
C ARG A 747 20.89 18.65 9.65
N ASN A 748 21.19 17.35 9.73
CA ASN A 748 22.57 16.86 9.80
C ASN A 748 23.32 17.14 8.49
N VAL A 749 22.68 16.93 7.33
CA VAL A 749 23.25 17.29 6.01
C VAL A 749 23.60 18.77 5.96
N ALA A 750 22.66 19.64 6.33
CA ALA A 750 22.86 21.10 6.29
C ALA A 750 24.03 21.55 7.19
N ARG A 751 24.18 20.95 8.38
CA ARG A 751 25.33 21.17 9.26
C ARG A 751 26.63 20.69 8.62
N ASP A 752 26.66 19.45 8.11
CA ASP A 752 27.86 18.81 7.57
C ASP A 752 28.40 19.51 6.32
N ILE A 753 27.53 20.15 5.53
CA ILE A 753 27.91 20.90 4.33
C ILE A 753 28.12 22.41 4.58
N GLY A 754 28.00 22.86 5.83
CA GLY A 754 28.19 24.26 6.22
C GLY A 754 27.06 25.21 5.81
N ALA A 755 25.85 24.71 5.55
CA ALA A 755 24.68 25.54 5.21
C ALA A 755 23.95 26.11 6.45
N VAL A 756 24.27 25.62 7.65
CA VAL A 756 23.77 26.15 8.93
C VAL A 756 24.94 26.18 9.91
N ALA A 757 25.05 27.23 10.71
CA ALA A 757 26.02 27.29 11.80
C ALA A 757 25.80 26.11 12.78
N PRO A 758 26.86 25.50 13.34
CA PRO A 758 26.71 24.51 14.39
C PRO A 758 25.89 25.09 15.54
N ILE A 759 24.91 24.34 16.06
CA ILE A 759 24.20 24.75 17.27
C ILE A 759 25.23 24.72 18.41
N GLN A 760 25.69 25.88 18.87
CA GLN A 760 26.42 26.00 20.13
C GLN A 760 25.43 25.75 21.28
N LEU A 761 25.36 24.50 21.74
CA LEU A 761 24.68 24.17 22.98
C LEU A 761 25.58 24.64 24.13
N ARG A 762 25.34 25.88 24.57
CA ARG A 762 26.07 26.66 25.60
C ARG A 762 27.44 27.17 25.14
N SER A 763 27.58 28.50 25.11
CA SER A 763 28.88 29.14 25.24
C SER A 763 29.43 28.84 26.63
N GLU A 764 30.71 28.47 26.71
CA GLU A 764 31.44 28.33 27.98
C GLU A 764 31.50 29.65 28.76
N ASP A 765 31.15 30.78 28.13
CA ASP A 765 31.13 32.13 28.72
C ASP A 765 29.95 32.41 29.67
N ALA A 766 28.93 31.56 29.73
CA ALA A 766 27.80 31.76 30.64
C ALA A 766 28.11 31.37 32.11
N GLY A 767 29.33 30.90 32.40
CA GLY A 767 29.78 30.47 33.73
C GLY A 767 30.17 31.59 34.69
N GLU A 768 30.42 32.83 34.21
CA GLU A 768 30.94 33.92 35.06
C GLU A 768 29.88 34.93 35.50
N GLN A 769 28.75 35.07 34.79
CA GLN A 769 27.69 36.04 35.15
C GLN A 769 26.60 35.49 36.07
N ALA A 770 26.64 34.20 36.44
CA ALA A 770 25.70 33.58 37.37
C ALA A 770 26.21 33.50 38.82
N ARG A 771 27.27 34.25 39.15
CA ARG A 771 27.77 34.46 40.52
C ARG A 771 27.78 35.95 40.87
N LEU A 772 26.62 36.58 40.92
CA LEU A 772 26.37 37.82 41.65
C LEU A 772 24.90 37.87 42.10
#